data_AF-F9U9F1-F1
#
_entry.id   AF-F9U9F1-F1
#
_cell.length_a   1.000
_cell.length_b   1.000
_cell.length_c   1.000
_cell.angle_alpha   90.00
_cell.angle_beta   90.00
_cell.angle_gamma   90.00
#
_symmetry.space_group_name_H-M   'P 1'
#
loop_
_entity.id
_entity.type
_entity.pdbx_description
1 polymer ?
#
loop_
_entity_poly.entity_id
_entity_poly.type
_entity_poly.pdbx_seq_one_letter_code
_entity_poly.pdbx_strand_id
1 'polypeptide(L)'
;MRIPRLQHVATLYDARAIVGRALRAIYHRLPLPSGGRLRFKSLLYRSFSFFIKDTASYRHWLQERHPDGVSEREEDVSRIAPPHLLPALESGFVEAASDLTLPFDRDPEVTILMPVYNQAGFTLCCLQSIAAAPPRASIEIIVIDDASTDETPEMLRAVSGIRHVRNDVNQGFLLSCNRGAALARGRYLHILNNDTQVQAGWLDALLDVFVHEPDTGIAGSKLIYPSGHLQEAGAALKRNGSVELIGLNEDPSDPLYGWRRRVDHCSGASILIEASLFNSLGGFDEVYAPAYYEDCDLSLRVQAAGRHVVYEPSSVVVHHLSISTNARPAEKLTRIAANSAIFLDRWQSTLDDLDTVKLIAFFLPQFHPIPENDLWWGKGFTEWTNVTRAKPNFSGHRQPHLPSDLGFYDLRLAETRQAQADLARHYGIYGFCYYHYWFAGKRLLQRPIDEMLASGKPDFPFCICWANESWSRRWDGREADILIAQQHSETDDLAFIRHLQPFLRDHRYIRINGRPLILVYRIELFPDPMHTAEIWREYCVRSGLGEIYLACVQSFGLSSDPADFGFDAIVEFPPHDLSVPLETRPPLDNSAFSGQVYDYPATAERFMQRPLPDHRFFRTAMPSWDNTARRQDAGTIFLNSTPDLYEHWLSTLVTQSRRLNPPGERFVFVNAWNEWAEGNHLEPDQYYGHGYLEATRSALDDMAPPQLGSDPGATVAASSAASAHAQSVRSSAC
;
A
#
# COMPACT_ATOMS: atom_id res chain seq x y z
N MET A 1 24.53 27.66 55.59
CA MET A 1 24.63 28.67 54.52
C MET A 1 24.88 27.94 53.20
N ARG A 2 23.85 27.83 52.34
CA ARG A 2 23.97 27.52 50.89
C ARG A 2 24.49 28.80 50.19
N ILE A 3 25.13 28.89 49.03
CA ILE A 3 25.17 28.18 47.71
C ILE A 3 26.50 28.66 46.99
N PRO A 4 26.83 28.43 45.68
CA PRO A 4 27.00 27.22 44.83
C PRO A 4 28.36 27.13 44.07
N ARG A 5 28.62 25.92 43.56
CA ARG A 5 29.36 25.66 42.30
C ARG A 5 28.56 26.13 41.08
N LEU A 6 29.10 27.04 40.26
CA LEU A 6 28.57 27.40 38.94
C LEU A 6 29.71 27.78 37.98
N GLN A 7 30.38 26.80 37.36
CA GLN A 7 31.28 27.07 36.23
C GLN A 7 31.27 26.03 35.08
N HIS A 8 30.40 25.02 35.09
CA HIS A 8 30.33 24.03 33.99
C HIS A 8 29.01 23.99 33.19
N VAL A 9 28.09 24.94 33.39
CA VAL A 9 26.80 25.00 32.66
C VAL A 9 26.80 26.08 31.56
N ALA A 10 27.74 27.03 31.57
CA ALA A 10 27.75 28.17 30.64
C ALA A 10 28.21 27.82 29.20
N THR A 11 29.05 26.79 29.02
CA THR A 11 29.61 26.45 27.70
C THR A 11 28.67 25.66 26.79
N LEU A 12 27.67 24.95 27.33
CA LEU A 12 26.66 24.23 26.54
C LEU A 12 25.54 25.15 26.02
N TYR A 13 25.27 26.27 26.70
CA TYR A 13 24.23 27.23 26.32
C TYR A 13 24.63 28.06 25.09
N ASP A 14 25.92 28.41 24.97
CA ASP A 14 26.43 29.19 23.84
C ASP A 14 26.53 28.37 22.54
N ALA A 15 26.89 27.09 22.63
CA ALA A 15 26.93 26.18 21.47
C ALA A 15 25.54 26.00 20.83
N ARG A 16 24.47 25.92 21.65
CA ARG A 16 23.07 25.79 21.19
C ARG A 16 22.59 27.02 20.43
N ALA A 17 22.94 28.21 20.91
CA ALA A 17 22.57 29.47 20.26
C ALA A 17 23.30 29.68 18.92
N ILE A 18 24.55 29.22 18.81
CA ILE A 18 25.35 29.29 17.57
C ILE A 18 24.79 28.33 16.50
N VAL A 19 24.52 27.06 16.87
CA VAL A 19 23.92 26.08 15.95
C VAL A 19 22.54 26.53 15.48
N GLY A 20 21.69 27.03 16.39
CA GLY A 20 20.36 27.54 16.05
C GLY A 20 20.36 28.82 15.17
N ARG A 21 21.45 29.60 15.14
CA ARG A 21 21.61 30.76 14.24
C ARG A 21 22.15 30.34 12.87
N ALA A 22 23.11 29.41 12.83
CA ALA A 22 23.65 28.85 11.59
C ALA A 22 22.56 28.11 10.78
N LEU A 23 21.73 27.29 11.44
CA LEU A 23 20.63 26.56 10.80
C LEU A 23 19.55 27.49 10.21
N ARG A 24 19.26 28.62 10.87
CA ARG A 24 18.32 29.64 10.35
C ARG A 24 18.89 30.39 9.14
N ALA A 25 20.17 30.72 9.16
CA ALA A 25 20.83 31.37 8.03
C ALA A 25 20.88 30.44 6.79
N ILE A 26 21.05 29.13 7.00
CA ILE A 26 21.00 28.12 5.95
C ILE A 26 19.57 27.98 5.39
N TYR A 27 18.56 27.90 6.27
CA TYR A 27 17.14 27.80 5.90
C TYR A 27 16.67 28.96 4.99
N HIS A 28 17.09 30.20 5.27
CA HIS A 28 16.68 31.37 4.48
C HIS A 28 17.48 31.58 3.17
N ARG A 29 18.62 30.91 3.00
CA ARG A 29 19.47 31.04 1.80
C ARG A 29 19.31 29.90 0.78
N LEU A 30 18.53 28.86 1.12
CA LEU A 30 18.26 27.71 0.24
C LEU A 30 17.11 28.01 -0.74
N PRO A 31 17.33 27.90 -2.06
CA PRO A 31 16.29 28.09 -3.07
C PRO A 31 15.51 26.77 -3.22
N LEU A 32 14.63 26.48 -2.26
CA LEU A 32 13.79 25.28 -2.27
C LEU A 32 12.32 25.60 -2.60
N PRO A 33 11.62 24.75 -3.38
CA PRO A 33 10.16 24.81 -3.57
C PRO A 33 9.40 24.66 -2.24
N SER A 34 8.13 25.05 -2.22
CA SER A 34 7.25 25.10 -1.03
C SER A 34 7.27 23.80 -0.21
N GLY A 35 7.15 22.63 -0.86
CA GLY A 35 7.19 21.31 -0.23
C GLY A 35 8.59 20.89 0.26
N GLY A 36 9.65 21.31 -0.43
CA GLY A 36 11.03 21.01 -0.05
C GLY A 36 11.48 21.72 1.23
N ARG A 37 10.95 22.93 1.49
CA ARG A 37 11.22 23.69 2.73
C ARG A 37 10.62 23.00 3.95
N LEU A 38 9.43 22.43 3.83
CA LEU A 38 8.75 21.76 4.94
C LEU A 38 9.44 20.44 5.31
N ARG A 39 9.89 19.67 4.32
CA ARG A 39 10.66 18.43 4.51
C ARG A 39 12.01 18.68 5.14
N PHE A 40 12.76 19.67 4.65
CA PHE A 40 14.05 20.06 5.23
C PHE A 40 13.89 20.57 6.67
N LYS A 41 12.85 21.35 6.95
CA LYS A 41 12.49 21.82 8.29
C LYS A 41 12.16 20.65 9.23
N SER A 42 11.35 19.69 8.77
CA SER A 42 10.97 18.49 9.53
C SER A 42 12.16 17.56 9.82
N LEU A 43 13.05 17.37 8.83
CA LEU A 43 14.26 16.55 8.98
C LEU A 43 15.28 17.17 9.94
N LEU A 44 15.48 18.49 9.86
CA LEU A 44 16.29 19.25 10.81
C LEU A 44 15.69 19.21 12.23
N TYR A 45 14.37 19.31 12.35
CA TYR A 45 13.69 19.33 13.66
C TYR A 45 13.66 17.95 14.33
N ARG A 46 13.57 16.86 13.57
CA ARG A 46 13.72 15.50 14.09
C ARG A 46 15.16 15.18 14.49
N SER A 47 16.12 15.49 13.63
CA SER A 47 17.54 15.10 13.82
C SER A 47 18.27 15.97 14.85
N PHE A 48 17.84 17.22 15.04
CA PHE A 48 18.45 18.17 15.98
C PHE A 48 17.50 18.63 17.08
N SER A 49 16.40 17.90 17.32
CA SER A 49 15.37 18.19 18.33
C SER A 49 15.97 18.60 19.68
N PHE A 50 17.01 17.89 20.13
CA PHE A 50 17.73 18.16 21.37
C PHE A 50 18.34 19.57 21.46
N PHE A 51 18.70 20.21 20.34
CA PHE A 51 19.38 21.50 20.27
C PHE A 51 18.45 22.70 20.01
N ILE A 52 17.23 22.47 19.51
CA ILE A 52 16.31 23.53 19.04
C ILE A 52 14.91 23.46 19.64
N LYS A 53 14.66 22.52 20.56
CA LYS A 53 13.39 22.33 21.25
C LYS A 53 12.81 23.58 21.90
N ASP A 54 13.65 24.50 22.36
CA ASP A 54 13.23 25.71 23.08
C ASP A 54 12.85 26.89 22.14
N THR A 55 13.05 26.75 20.83
CA THR A 55 12.78 27.80 19.84
C THR A 55 11.29 27.89 19.48
N ALA A 56 10.79 29.12 19.25
CA ALA A 56 9.38 29.36 18.90
C ALA A 56 8.96 28.62 17.61
N SER A 57 9.86 28.51 16.63
CA SER A 57 9.62 27.82 15.36
C SER A 57 9.49 26.30 15.50
N TYR A 58 10.20 25.69 16.46
CA TYR A 58 10.05 24.26 16.79
C TYR A 58 8.71 23.99 17.50
N ARG A 59 8.33 24.87 18.44
CA ARG A 59 7.03 24.78 19.13
C ARG A 59 5.83 24.93 18.19
N HIS A 60 5.91 25.85 17.22
CA HIS A 60 4.88 26.00 16.18
C HIS A 60 4.81 24.77 15.26
N TRP A 61 5.96 24.19 14.89
CA TRP A 61 5.99 22.93 14.13
C TRP A 61 5.44 21.74 14.91
N LEU A 62 5.58 21.73 16.24
CA LEU A 62 4.96 20.72 17.11
C LEU A 62 3.43 20.87 17.15
N GLN A 63 2.94 22.11 17.24
CA GLN A 63 1.50 22.43 17.25
C GLN A 63 0.80 22.12 15.93
N GLU A 64 1.49 22.31 14.79
CA GLU A 64 0.97 21.89 13.46
C GLU A 64 0.82 20.36 13.32
N ARG A 65 1.45 19.56 14.18
CA ARG A 65 1.35 18.08 14.18
C ARG A 65 0.55 17.49 15.33
N HIS A 66 0.29 18.28 16.36
CA HIS A 66 -0.55 17.93 17.51
C HIS A 66 -1.46 19.13 17.77
N PRO A 67 -2.68 19.16 17.19
CA PRO A 67 -3.58 20.31 17.26
C PRO A 67 -4.05 20.65 18.69
N ASP A 68 -3.89 19.72 19.64
CA ASP A 68 -4.31 19.93 21.01
C ASP A 68 -3.14 20.38 21.90
N GLY A 69 -3.29 21.59 22.42
CA GLY A 69 -2.33 22.25 23.29
C GLY A 69 -2.05 21.48 24.58
N VAL A 70 -0.77 21.42 24.92
CA VAL A 70 -0.24 20.86 26.16
C VAL A 70 -0.88 21.57 27.38
N SER A 71 -1.91 20.94 27.95
CA SER A 71 -2.07 20.92 29.40
C SER A 71 -1.28 19.72 29.89
N GLU A 72 -0.47 19.88 30.94
CA GLU A 72 0.21 18.80 31.63
C GLU A 72 -0.82 17.82 32.22
N ARG A 73 -1.34 16.94 31.37
CA ARG A 73 -1.92 15.65 31.76
C ARG A 73 -0.96 14.60 31.20
N GLU A 74 -0.51 13.73 32.08
CA GLU A 74 0.08 12.45 31.71
C GLU A 74 -0.96 11.67 30.88
N GLU A 75 -1.06 11.94 29.58
CA GLU A 75 -1.87 11.14 28.67
C GLU A 75 -1.12 9.85 28.35
N ASP A 76 -1.45 8.83 29.14
CA ASP A 76 -1.99 7.56 28.67
C ASP A 76 -1.51 7.13 27.27
N VAL A 77 -0.20 6.88 27.12
CA VAL A 77 0.24 5.81 26.22
C VAL A 77 -0.48 4.58 26.74
N SER A 78 -1.48 4.09 26.01
CA SER A 78 -2.25 2.90 26.37
C SER A 78 -1.29 1.89 26.99
N ARG A 79 -1.44 1.60 28.28
CA ARG A 79 -0.55 0.66 28.97
C ARG A 79 -0.80 -0.73 28.40
N ILE A 80 -0.14 -1.05 27.29
CA ILE A 80 -0.16 -2.39 26.71
C ILE A 80 0.44 -3.32 27.76
N ALA A 81 -0.34 -4.29 28.18
CA ALA A 81 0.09 -5.26 29.18
C ALA A 81 1.19 -6.14 28.56
N PRO A 82 2.36 -6.27 29.22
CA PRO A 82 3.38 -7.21 28.78
C PRO A 82 2.82 -8.64 28.72
N PRO A 83 3.23 -9.46 27.74
CA PRO A 83 2.84 -10.87 27.70
C PRO A 83 3.42 -11.62 28.89
N HIS A 84 2.88 -12.81 29.17
CA HIS A 84 3.49 -13.71 30.12
C HIS A 84 4.84 -14.20 29.56
N LEU A 85 5.92 -13.92 30.29
CA LEU A 85 7.28 -14.29 29.93
C LEU A 85 7.88 -15.19 31.00
N LEU A 86 8.60 -16.21 30.55
CA LEU A 86 9.54 -16.91 31.40
C LEU A 86 10.76 -16.00 31.60
N PRO A 87 11.18 -15.74 32.85
CA PRO A 87 12.32 -14.88 33.12
C PRO A 87 13.62 -15.55 32.63
N ALA A 88 14.46 -14.79 31.93
CA ALA A 88 15.81 -15.23 31.60
C ALA A 88 16.57 -15.54 32.89
N LEU A 89 17.07 -16.77 33.01
CA LEU A 89 17.98 -17.12 34.09
C LEU A 89 19.31 -16.38 33.90
N GLU A 90 19.94 -15.96 35.00
CA GLU A 90 21.28 -15.35 34.96
C GLU A 90 22.40 -16.36 35.27
N SER A 91 22.06 -17.49 35.89
CA SER A 91 22.98 -18.58 36.23
C SER A 91 22.20 -19.87 36.51
N GLY A 92 22.90 -21.00 36.71
CA GLY A 92 22.27 -22.29 37.01
C GLY A 92 21.63 -22.96 35.79
N PHE A 93 22.10 -22.62 34.58
CA PHE A 93 21.51 -23.07 33.32
C PHE A 93 21.47 -24.59 33.18
N VAL A 94 22.55 -25.27 33.56
CA VAL A 94 22.68 -26.74 33.43
C VAL A 94 21.69 -27.47 34.35
N GLU A 95 21.48 -26.96 35.56
CA GLU A 95 20.53 -27.54 36.52
C GLU A 95 19.10 -27.39 36.01
N ALA A 96 18.72 -26.18 35.58
CA ALA A 96 17.42 -25.91 34.99
C ALA A 96 17.18 -26.68 33.67
N ALA A 97 18.22 -26.91 32.88
CA ALA A 97 18.15 -27.70 31.65
C ALA A 97 18.00 -29.20 31.90
N SER A 98 18.55 -29.73 33.00
CA SER A 98 18.49 -31.16 33.35
C SER A 98 17.07 -31.63 33.64
N ASP A 99 16.22 -30.74 34.17
CA ASP A 99 14.80 -31.02 34.44
C ASP A 99 13.91 -30.79 33.20
N LEU A 100 14.46 -30.27 32.10
CA LEU A 100 13.72 -29.94 30.90
C LEU A 100 13.61 -31.15 29.96
N THR A 101 12.39 -31.62 29.76
CA THR A 101 12.06 -32.64 28.76
C THR A 101 11.17 -32.05 27.68
N LEU A 102 11.66 -32.08 26.45
CA LEU A 102 10.93 -31.59 25.27
C LEU A 102 10.25 -32.71 24.49
N PRO A 103 9.18 -32.40 23.74
CA PRO A 103 8.58 -33.37 22.84
C PRO A 103 9.59 -33.79 21.76
N PHE A 104 9.66 -35.09 21.49
CA PHE A 104 10.54 -35.63 20.46
C PHE A 104 9.87 -36.83 19.78
N ASP A 105 9.75 -36.76 18.46
CA ASP A 105 9.34 -37.86 17.60
C ASP A 105 10.45 -38.24 16.61
N ARG A 106 10.52 -39.52 16.26
CA ARG A 106 11.46 -40.02 15.24
C ARG A 106 10.95 -39.82 13.82
N ASP A 107 9.64 -39.71 13.64
CA ASP A 107 8.94 -39.40 12.39
C ASP A 107 8.09 -38.13 12.57
N PRO A 108 8.75 -36.96 12.77
CA PRO A 108 8.05 -35.73 13.09
C PRO A 108 7.33 -35.17 11.87
N GLU A 109 6.22 -34.47 12.09
CA GLU A 109 5.60 -33.63 11.07
C GLU A 109 6.41 -32.34 10.87
N VAL A 110 6.94 -31.76 11.95
CA VAL A 110 7.72 -30.52 11.93
C VAL A 110 9.09 -30.71 12.55
N THR A 111 10.14 -30.26 11.86
CA THR A 111 11.45 -30.04 12.45
C THR A 111 11.59 -28.57 12.85
N ILE A 112 11.75 -28.30 14.15
CA ILE A 112 12.12 -26.97 14.64
C ILE A 112 13.64 -26.83 14.53
N LEU A 113 14.09 -25.86 13.74
CA LEU A 113 15.48 -25.50 13.50
C LEU A 113 15.83 -24.26 14.33
N MET A 114 16.72 -24.44 15.31
CA MET A 114 17.15 -23.37 16.20
C MET A 114 18.66 -23.14 16.07
N PRO A 115 19.11 -22.15 15.29
CA PRO A 115 20.50 -21.73 15.30
C PRO A 115 20.82 -21.01 16.62
N VAL A 116 21.97 -21.31 17.21
CA VAL A 116 22.38 -20.76 18.51
C VAL A 116 23.83 -20.31 18.46
N TYR A 117 24.12 -19.13 18.99
CA TYR A 117 25.48 -18.69 19.28
C TYR A 117 25.50 -17.91 20.60
N ASN A 118 26.05 -18.53 21.64
CA ASN A 118 26.01 -18.06 23.03
C ASN A 118 24.57 -17.84 23.55
N GLN A 119 24.41 -17.00 24.57
CA GLN A 119 23.14 -16.59 25.16
C GLN A 119 22.36 -17.76 25.80
N ALA A 120 23.06 -18.61 26.56
CA ALA A 120 22.50 -19.80 27.20
C ALA A 120 21.15 -19.57 27.90
N GLY A 121 21.00 -18.44 28.62
CA GLY A 121 19.76 -18.09 29.33
C GLY A 121 18.57 -17.88 28.39
N PHE A 122 18.75 -17.21 27.26
CA PHE A 122 17.69 -17.00 26.27
C PHE A 122 17.31 -18.30 25.57
N THR A 123 18.31 -19.06 25.14
CA THR A 123 18.11 -20.37 24.52
C THR A 123 17.32 -21.29 25.46
N LEU A 124 17.66 -21.33 26.75
CA LEU A 124 16.94 -22.13 27.74
C LEU A 124 15.50 -21.64 27.91
N CYS A 125 15.25 -20.33 27.97
CA CYS A 125 13.88 -19.80 28.03
C CYS A 125 13.05 -20.14 26.78
N CYS A 126 13.66 -20.10 25.60
CA CYS A 126 13.00 -20.51 24.36
C CYS A 126 12.57 -21.98 24.46
N LEU A 127 13.49 -22.87 24.83
CA LEU A 127 13.21 -24.30 25.02
C LEU A 127 12.14 -24.53 26.11
N GLN A 128 12.21 -23.84 27.24
CA GLN A 128 11.17 -23.92 28.29
C GLN A 128 9.80 -23.44 27.79
N SER A 129 9.75 -22.41 26.95
CA SER A 129 8.49 -21.92 26.39
C SER A 129 7.86 -22.96 25.44
N ILE A 130 8.67 -23.70 24.68
CA ILE A 130 8.19 -24.82 23.84
C ILE A 130 7.64 -25.95 24.72
N ALA A 131 8.32 -26.28 25.83
CA ALA A 131 7.82 -27.29 26.76
C ALA A 131 6.52 -26.86 27.48
N ALA A 132 6.36 -25.57 27.76
CA ALA A 132 5.17 -25.01 28.38
C ALA A 132 3.98 -24.87 27.41
N ALA A 133 4.25 -24.69 26.12
CA ALA A 133 3.27 -24.58 25.04
C ALA A 133 3.53 -25.62 23.93
N PRO A 134 3.42 -26.93 24.25
CA PRO A 134 3.71 -27.98 23.29
C PRO A 134 2.68 -27.97 22.16
N PRO A 135 3.11 -28.12 20.89
CA PRO A 135 2.20 -28.22 19.76
C PRO A 135 1.45 -29.56 19.73
N ARG A 136 0.36 -29.64 18.98
CA ARG A 136 -0.34 -30.90 18.72
C ARG A 136 0.40 -31.78 17.70
N ALA A 137 1.10 -31.15 16.76
CA ALA A 137 1.90 -31.84 15.76
C ALA A 137 3.08 -32.60 16.38
N SER A 138 3.48 -33.72 15.78
CA SER A 138 4.72 -34.40 16.16
C SER A 138 5.92 -33.56 15.74
N ILE A 139 6.88 -33.38 16.64
CA ILE A 139 8.03 -32.51 16.40
C ILE A 139 9.36 -33.20 16.70
N GLU A 140 10.41 -32.73 16.04
CA GLU A 140 11.78 -32.83 16.52
C GLU A 140 12.39 -31.43 16.61
N ILE A 141 13.31 -31.24 17.57
CA ILE A 141 14.02 -29.98 17.72
C ILE A 141 15.49 -30.23 17.43
N ILE A 142 16.03 -29.54 16.42
CA ILE A 142 17.45 -29.56 16.08
C ILE A 142 18.04 -28.21 16.48
N VAL A 143 18.94 -28.25 17.46
CA VAL A 143 19.67 -27.06 17.91
C VAL A 143 21.05 -27.08 17.26
N ILE A 144 21.33 -26.07 16.43
CA ILE A 144 22.62 -25.89 15.74
C ILE A 144 23.46 -24.90 16.54
N ASP A 145 24.34 -25.41 17.41
CA ASP A 145 25.32 -24.62 18.15
C ASP A 145 26.45 -24.16 17.22
N ASP A 146 26.48 -22.88 16.88
CA ASP A 146 27.42 -22.26 15.95
C ASP A 146 28.74 -21.86 16.62
N ALA A 147 29.36 -22.85 17.27
CA ALA A 147 30.61 -22.71 18.04
C ALA A 147 30.50 -21.76 19.25
N SER A 148 29.44 -21.89 20.05
CA SER A 148 29.28 -21.14 21.31
C SER A 148 30.46 -21.34 22.26
N THR A 149 30.75 -20.30 23.03
CA THR A 149 31.89 -20.18 23.94
C THR A 149 31.50 -19.94 25.40
N ASP A 150 30.22 -19.67 25.67
CA ASP A 150 29.64 -19.57 27.01
C ASP A 150 29.13 -20.95 27.50
N GLU A 151 28.25 -20.98 28.51
CA GLU A 151 27.68 -22.22 29.07
C GLU A 151 26.66 -22.93 28.15
N THR A 152 26.41 -22.41 26.95
CA THR A 152 25.42 -22.96 26.01
C THR A 152 25.68 -24.43 25.66
N PRO A 153 26.90 -24.86 25.31
CA PRO A 153 27.14 -26.26 24.92
C PRO A 153 26.88 -27.23 26.07
N GLU A 154 27.26 -26.87 27.30
CA GLU A 154 27.03 -27.66 28.51
C GLU A 154 25.54 -27.72 28.86
N MET A 155 24.84 -26.58 28.77
CA MET A 155 23.39 -26.49 28.97
C MET A 155 22.64 -27.37 27.97
N LEU A 156 22.95 -27.28 26.67
CA LEU A 156 22.27 -28.07 25.64
C LEU A 156 22.50 -29.58 25.79
N ARG A 157 23.65 -30.02 26.32
CA ARG A 157 23.88 -31.45 26.60
C ARG A 157 23.00 -31.99 27.74
N ALA A 158 22.51 -31.11 28.62
CA ALA A 158 21.64 -31.48 29.74
C ALA A 158 20.16 -31.56 29.35
N VAL A 159 19.75 -30.90 28.26
CA VAL A 159 18.35 -30.91 27.80
C VAL A 159 17.97 -32.25 27.17
N SER A 160 16.85 -32.83 27.60
CA SER A 160 16.29 -34.04 27.00
C SER A 160 15.28 -33.70 25.90
N GLY A 161 15.30 -34.47 24.81
CA GLY A 161 14.35 -34.30 23.69
C GLY A 161 14.84 -33.40 22.55
N ILE A 162 16.11 -33.00 22.54
CA ILE A 162 16.72 -32.24 21.43
C ILE A 162 17.79 -33.02 20.70
N ARG A 163 18.00 -32.69 19.42
CA ARG A 163 19.17 -33.08 18.62
C ARG A 163 20.16 -31.93 18.61
N HIS A 164 21.13 -31.96 19.52
CA HIS A 164 22.21 -30.98 19.57
C HIS A 164 23.29 -31.29 18.53
N VAL A 165 23.51 -30.36 17.60
CA VAL A 165 24.55 -30.43 16.55
C VAL A 165 25.43 -29.19 16.67
N ARG A 166 26.75 -29.38 16.70
CA ARG A 166 27.71 -28.29 16.86
C ARG A 166 28.54 -28.05 15.60
N ASN A 167 28.75 -26.78 15.26
CA ASN A 167 29.71 -26.34 14.25
C ASN A 167 31.11 -26.17 14.87
N ASP A 168 32.16 -26.46 14.10
CA ASP A 168 33.55 -26.30 14.57
C ASP A 168 33.99 -24.83 14.61
N VAL A 169 33.36 -24.00 13.78
CA VAL A 169 33.60 -22.55 13.66
C VAL A 169 32.27 -21.83 13.56
N ASN A 170 32.22 -20.57 13.95
CA ASN A 170 31.05 -19.71 13.78
C ASN A 170 30.86 -19.40 12.28
N GLN A 171 29.81 -19.94 11.69
CA GLN A 171 29.46 -19.82 10.27
C GLN A 171 28.30 -18.82 10.05
N GLY A 172 27.67 -18.36 11.13
CA GLY A 172 26.53 -17.44 11.09
C GLY A 172 25.18 -18.15 11.04
N PHE A 173 24.13 -17.32 11.17
CA PHE A 173 22.73 -17.74 11.16
C PHE A 173 22.39 -18.55 9.91
N LEU A 174 22.70 -17.99 8.74
CA LEU A 174 22.30 -18.52 7.44
C LEU A 174 22.79 -19.96 7.23
N LEU A 175 24.09 -20.17 7.38
CA LEU A 175 24.73 -21.46 7.15
C LEU A 175 24.33 -22.49 8.22
N SER A 176 24.10 -22.04 9.45
CA SER A 176 23.58 -22.89 10.53
C SER A 176 22.17 -23.40 10.23
N CYS A 177 21.28 -22.53 9.75
CA CYS A 177 19.94 -22.92 9.32
C CYS A 177 19.97 -23.91 8.15
N ASN A 178 20.79 -23.66 7.12
CA ASN A 178 20.93 -24.58 5.97
C ASN A 178 21.46 -25.97 6.41
N ARG A 179 22.45 -26.01 7.31
CA ARG A 179 22.95 -27.27 7.88
C ARG A 179 21.85 -28.00 8.67
N GLY A 180 21.07 -27.27 9.45
CA GLY A 180 19.93 -27.82 10.18
C GLY A 180 18.87 -28.42 9.26
N ALA A 181 18.50 -27.70 8.20
CA ALA A 181 17.53 -28.15 7.20
C ALA A 181 17.97 -29.45 6.50
N ALA A 182 19.27 -29.61 6.19
CA ALA A 182 19.81 -30.84 5.61
C ALA A 182 19.73 -32.06 6.55
N LEU A 183 19.58 -31.84 7.86
CA LEU A 183 19.47 -32.88 8.90
C LEU A 183 18.03 -33.13 9.36
N ALA A 184 17.08 -32.31 8.89
CA ALA A 184 15.69 -32.34 9.25
C ALA A 184 14.97 -33.57 8.69
N ARG A 185 13.99 -34.07 9.43
CA ARG A 185 13.13 -35.20 9.04
C ARG A 185 11.68 -34.79 8.81
N GLY A 186 11.27 -33.65 9.37
CA GLY A 186 9.93 -33.13 9.28
C GLY A 186 9.52 -32.81 7.85
N ARG A 187 8.21 -32.95 7.58
CA ARG A 187 7.60 -32.43 6.36
C ARG A 187 7.75 -30.91 6.28
N TYR A 188 7.63 -30.23 7.42
CA TYR A 188 7.83 -28.79 7.54
C TYR A 188 9.08 -28.47 8.35
N LEU A 189 9.72 -27.35 7.99
CA LEU A 189 10.80 -26.72 8.73
C LEU A 189 10.25 -25.48 9.42
N HIS A 190 10.37 -25.43 10.74
CA HIS A 190 10.11 -24.22 11.51
C HIS A 190 11.43 -23.59 11.91
N ILE A 191 11.74 -22.42 11.36
CA ILE A 191 12.95 -21.67 11.69
C ILE A 191 12.61 -20.77 12.87
N LEU A 192 13.30 -20.97 14.00
CA LEU A 192 13.03 -20.29 15.26
C LEU A 192 14.31 -19.75 15.87
N ASN A 193 14.37 -18.44 16.09
CA ASN A 193 15.49 -17.84 16.80
C ASN A 193 15.50 -18.23 18.27
N ASN A 194 16.69 -18.37 18.84
CA ASN A 194 16.90 -18.77 20.23
C ASN A 194 16.54 -17.67 21.26
N ASP A 195 16.42 -16.42 20.83
CA ASP A 195 16.00 -15.27 21.64
C ASP A 195 14.49 -15.01 21.54
N THR A 196 13.71 -16.09 21.41
CA THR A 196 12.24 -16.03 21.34
C THR A 196 11.57 -16.81 22.48
N GLN A 197 10.32 -16.47 22.78
CA GLN A 197 9.44 -17.27 23.64
C GLN A 197 8.10 -17.46 22.96
N VAL A 198 7.73 -18.71 22.70
CA VAL A 198 6.49 -19.07 22.01
C VAL A 198 5.29 -19.01 22.97
N GLN A 199 4.12 -18.65 22.44
CA GLN A 199 2.86 -18.62 23.19
C GLN A 199 1.97 -19.81 22.81
N ALA A 200 0.92 -20.09 23.59
CA ALA A 200 0.03 -21.21 23.32
C ALA A 200 -0.56 -21.18 21.89
N GLY A 201 -0.59 -22.33 21.21
CA GLY A 201 -1.16 -22.48 19.86
C GLY A 201 -0.26 -22.04 18.70
N TRP A 202 0.94 -21.53 18.98
CA TRP A 202 1.83 -20.92 17.98
C TRP A 202 2.07 -21.77 16.73
N LEU A 203 2.61 -23.00 16.87
CA LEU A 203 2.97 -23.82 15.71
C LEU A 203 1.74 -24.39 15.00
N ASP A 204 0.71 -24.75 15.77
CA ASP A 204 -0.53 -25.29 15.23
C ASP A 204 -1.22 -24.28 14.33
N ALA A 205 -1.25 -23.00 14.74
CA ALA A 205 -1.81 -21.92 13.92
C ALA A 205 -1.05 -21.76 12.59
N LEU A 206 0.29 -21.88 12.59
CA LEU A 206 1.08 -21.85 11.36
C LEU A 206 0.78 -23.04 10.44
N LEU A 207 0.61 -24.24 11.00
CA LEU A 207 0.25 -25.44 10.23
C LEU A 207 -1.15 -25.33 9.61
N ASP A 208 -2.11 -24.78 10.36
CA ASP A 208 -3.48 -24.57 9.87
C ASP A 208 -3.51 -23.67 8.61
N VAL A 209 -2.54 -22.76 8.44
CA VAL A 209 -2.41 -21.97 7.20
C VAL A 209 -2.24 -22.87 5.97
N PHE A 210 -1.35 -23.86 6.02
CA PHE A 210 -1.09 -24.77 4.89
C PHE A 210 -2.28 -25.67 4.56
N VAL A 211 -3.18 -25.91 5.53
CA VAL A 211 -4.42 -26.66 5.34
C VAL A 211 -5.48 -25.81 4.63
N HIS A 212 -5.65 -24.55 5.04
CA HIS A 212 -6.70 -23.68 4.52
C HIS A 212 -6.28 -22.94 3.24
N GLU A 213 -4.98 -22.70 3.05
CA GLU A 213 -4.41 -22.01 1.89
C GLU A 213 -3.29 -22.88 1.26
N PRO A 214 -3.63 -23.89 0.42
CA PRO A 214 -2.67 -24.85 -0.15
C PRO A 214 -1.56 -24.25 -1.03
N ASP A 215 -1.70 -22.98 -1.43
CA ASP A 215 -0.70 -22.23 -2.17
C ASP A 215 0.29 -21.46 -1.28
N THR A 216 0.22 -21.65 0.04
CA THR A 216 1.18 -21.10 1.00
C THR A 216 2.55 -21.75 0.82
N GLY A 217 3.58 -20.92 0.73
CA GLY A 217 4.98 -21.34 0.75
C GLY A 217 5.65 -21.05 2.08
N ILE A 218 5.33 -19.92 2.73
CA ILE A 218 5.82 -19.55 4.07
C ILE A 218 4.65 -19.07 4.92
N ALA A 219 4.56 -19.53 6.17
CA ALA A 219 3.70 -18.94 7.19
C ALA A 219 4.57 -18.32 8.30
N GLY A 220 4.31 -17.06 8.68
CA GLY A 220 5.06 -16.34 9.70
C GLY A 220 4.20 -15.89 10.89
N SER A 221 4.82 -15.88 12.07
CA SER A 221 4.17 -15.52 13.34
C SER A 221 3.98 -14.01 13.52
N LYS A 222 3.01 -13.62 14.35
CA LYS A 222 2.96 -12.31 15.02
C LYS A 222 4.10 -12.20 16.02
N LEU A 223 5.03 -11.28 15.76
CA LEU A 223 6.11 -11.00 16.68
C LEU A 223 5.75 -9.80 17.56
N ILE A 224 5.89 -9.98 18.86
CA ILE A 224 5.72 -8.91 19.86
C ILE A 224 7.00 -8.75 20.66
N TYR A 225 7.25 -7.53 21.11
CA TYR A 225 8.35 -7.25 22.04
C TYR A 225 7.98 -7.70 23.46
N PRO A 226 8.98 -7.88 24.35
CA PRO A 226 8.75 -8.11 25.78
C PRO A 226 7.93 -7.01 26.46
N SER A 227 7.90 -5.80 25.90
CA SER A 227 7.05 -4.69 26.34
C SER A 227 5.56 -4.87 26.01
N GLY A 228 5.19 -5.91 25.27
CA GLY A 228 3.85 -6.15 24.74
C GLY A 228 3.55 -5.40 23.43
N HIS A 229 4.39 -4.45 23.02
CA HIS A 229 4.17 -3.73 21.77
C HIS A 229 4.42 -4.64 20.56
N LEU A 230 3.70 -4.39 19.46
CA LEU A 230 3.88 -5.13 18.23
C LEU A 230 5.27 -4.86 17.63
N GLN A 231 6.00 -5.93 17.29
CA GLN A 231 7.25 -5.83 16.55
C GLN A 231 6.95 -5.86 15.05
N GLU A 232 6.23 -6.90 14.61
CA GLU A 232 5.78 -7.03 13.23
C GLU A 232 4.52 -7.89 13.12
N ALA A 233 3.61 -7.45 12.25
CA ALA A 233 2.50 -8.23 11.75
C ALA A 233 2.77 -8.60 10.27
N GLY A 234 3.93 -9.24 10.04
CA GLY A 234 4.55 -9.33 8.72
C GLY A 234 5.22 -8.03 8.29
N ALA A 235 5.80 -8.02 7.10
CA ALA A 235 6.57 -6.90 6.58
C ALA A 235 6.28 -6.60 5.10
N ALA A 236 6.45 -5.33 4.73
CA ALA A 236 6.37 -4.87 3.34
C ALA A 236 7.77 -4.51 2.82
N LEU A 237 8.10 -4.97 1.62
CA LEU A 237 9.38 -4.68 0.96
C LEU A 237 9.23 -3.43 0.09
N LYS A 238 10.18 -2.51 0.20
CA LYS A 238 10.16 -1.23 -0.51
C LYS A 238 11.02 -1.25 -1.75
N ARG A 239 10.70 -0.34 -2.67
CA ARG A 239 11.46 -0.13 -3.92
C ARG A 239 12.96 0.10 -3.70
N ASN A 240 13.31 0.75 -2.59
CA ASN A 240 14.70 1.02 -2.19
C ASN A 240 15.36 -0.13 -1.43
N GLY A 241 14.73 -1.30 -1.36
CA GLY A 241 15.23 -2.50 -0.69
C GLY A 241 15.03 -2.49 0.82
N SER A 242 14.51 -1.42 1.41
CA SER A 242 14.21 -1.40 2.85
C SER A 242 12.99 -2.26 3.20
N VAL A 243 12.95 -2.71 4.44
CA VAL A 243 11.87 -3.52 5.01
C VAL A 243 11.06 -2.64 5.97
N GLU A 244 9.77 -2.48 5.71
CA GLU A 244 8.84 -1.83 6.63
C GLU A 244 8.14 -2.91 7.47
N LEU A 245 8.37 -2.89 8.78
CA LEU A 245 7.70 -3.76 9.73
C LEU A 245 6.27 -3.25 9.98
N ILE A 246 5.27 -4.03 9.59
CA ILE A 246 3.87 -3.60 9.66
C ILE A 246 3.44 -3.53 11.13
N GLY A 247 3.04 -2.34 11.59
CA GLY A 247 2.57 -2.10 12.95
C GLY A 247 3.67 -1.96 14.01
N LEU A 248 4.91 -1.64 13.60
CA LEU A 248 6.04 -1.47 14.51
C LEU A 248 5.72 -0.47 15.65
N ASN A 249 5.84 -0.94 16.90
CA ASN A 249 5.56 -0.24 18.16
C ASN A 249 4.09 0.16 18.35
N GLU A 250 3.15 -0.41 17.60
CA GLU A 250 1.73 -0.19 17.79
C GLU A 250 1.11 -1.25 18.74
N ASP A 251 -0.17 -1.12 19.03
CA ASP A 251 -0.92 -2.06 19.87
C ASP A 251 -1.22 -3.36 19.07
N PRO A 252 -0.73 -4.54 19.49
CA PRO A 252 -0.98 -5.79 18.77
C PRO A 252 -2.43 -6.27 18.82
N SER A 253 -3.27 -5.67 19.67
CA SER A 253 -4.70 -5.95 19.79
C SER A 253 -5.57 -5.11 18.84
N ASP A 254 -4.98 -4.14 18.13
CA ASP A 254 -5.68 -3.41 17.08
C ASP A 254 -6.25 -4.42 16.05
N PRO A 255 -7.56 -4.35 15.71
CA PRO A 255 -8.19 -5.22 14.71
C PRO A 255 -7.42 -5.32 13.39
N LEU A 256 -6.67 -4.27 13.01
CA LEU A 256 -5.79 -4.25 11.85
C LEU A 256 -4.73 -5.38 11.83
N TYR A 257 -4.37 -5.89 13.00
CA TYR A 257 -3.40 -6.97 13.20
C TYR A 257 -4.05 -8.28 13.65
N GLY A 258 -5.38 -8.35 13.65
CA GLY A 258 -6.16 -9.49 14.09
C GLY A 258 -6.47 -10.53 13.00
N TRP A 259 -6.22 -10.21 11.73
CA TRP A 259 -6.62 -11.07 10.59
C TRP A 259 -5.43 -11.59 9.78
N ARG A 260 -5.55 -12.83 9.32
CA ARG A 260 -4.56 -13.52 8.47
C ARG A 260 -4.48 -12.83 7.11
N ARG A 261 -3.26 -12.62 6.61
CA ARG A 261 -3.07 -11.97 5.30
C ARG A 261 -1.81 -12.41 4.59
N ARG A 262 -1.81 -12.28 3.27
CA ARG A 262 -0.59 -12.37 2.47
C ARG A 262 0.27 -11.12 2.70
N VAL A 263 1.58 -11.32 2.83
CA VAL A 263 2.57 -10.25 3.03
C VAL A 263 3.77 -10.47 2.12
N ASP A 264 4.61 -9.46 1.97
CA ASP A 264 5.78 -9.52 1.09
C ASP A 264 6.86 -10.41 1.73
N HIS A 265 6.92 -10.39 3.07
CA HIS A 265 7.97 -10.99 3.88
C HIS A 265 7.51 -11.22 5.34
N CYS A 266 8.06 -12.26 5.98
CA CYS A 266 8.05 -12.48 7.42
C CYS A 266 9.48 -12.74 7.90
N SER A 267 9.89 -12.14 9.01
CA SER A 267 11.26 -12.25 9.51
C SER A 267 11.62 -13.71 9.83
N GLY A 268 12.85 -14.11 9.55
CA GLY A 268 13.39 -15.44 9.88
C GLY A 268 13.43 -15.81 11.37
N ALA A 269 12.86 -14.98 12.25
CA ALA A 269 12.74 -15.23 13.69
C ALA A 269 11.71 -16.31 14.04
N SER A 270 10.63 -16.44 13.26
CA SER A 270 9.63 -17.50 13.42
C SER A 270 8.82 -17.69 12.12
N ILE A 271 9.29 -18.60 11.27
CA ILE A 271 8.63 -18.94 10.00
C ILE A 271 8.54 -20.46 9.81
N LEU A 272 7.45 -20.92 9.20
CA LEU A 272 7.19 -22.31 8.81
C LEU A 272 7.18 -22.43 7.28
N ILE A 273 7.89 -23.43 6.74
CA ILE A 273 7.99 -23.70 5.29
C ILE A 273 8.04 -25.21 5.05
N GLU A 274 7.46 -25.70 3.94
CA GLU A 274 7.63 -27.11 3.53
C GLU A 274 9.11 -27.41 3.25
N ALA A 275 9.63 -28.50 3.81
CA ALA A 275 11.03 -28.89 3.64
C ALA A 275 11.38 -29.16 2.17
N SER A 276 10.45 -29.75 1.42
CA SER A 276 10.58 -29.96 -0.03
C SER A 276 10.75 -28.65 -0.81
N LEU A 277 9.94 -27.63 -0.47
CA LEU A 277 10.02 -26.31 -1.10
C LEU A 277 11.35 -25.63 -0.76
N PHE A 278 11.71 -25.58 0.54
CA PHE A 278 12.98 -24.99 0.98
C PHE A 278 14.18 -25.62 0.27
N ASN A 279 14.22 -26.96 0.19
CA ASN A 279 15.27 -27.71 -0.50
C ASN A 279 15.27 -27.47 -2.01
N SER A 280 14.10 -27.41 -2.66
CA SER A 280 14.00 -27.14 -4.09
C SER A 280 14.51 -25.75 -4.49
N LEU A 281 14.42 -24.79 -3.56
CA LEU A 281 14.91 -23.43 -3.73
C LEU A 281 16.40 -23.27 -3.35
N GLY A 282 17.05 -24.33 -2.88
CA GLY A 282 18.45 -24.31 -2.42
C GLY A 282 18.65 -23.75 -1.01
N GLY A 283 17.59 -23.63 -0.21
CA GLY A 283 17.62 -23.06 1.13
C GLY A 283 17.82 -21.54 1.14
N PHE A 284 18.49 -21.03 2.19
CA PHE A 284 18.95 -19.64 2.19
C PHE A 284 20.16 -19.48 1.26
N ASP A 285 20.17 -18.43 0.43
CA ASP A 285 21.27 -18.21 -0.51
C ASP A 285 22.52 -17.71 0.22
N GLU A 286 23.60 -18.47 0.14
CA GLU A 286 24.87 -18.21 0.82
C GLU A 286 25.53 -16.89 0.39
N VAL A 287 25.09 -16.26 -0.70
CA VAL A 287 25.53 -14.90 -1.09
C VAL A 287 25.29 -13.87 0.02
N TYR A 288 24.27 -14.11 0.87
CA TYR A 288 23.93 -13.24 2.00
C TYR A 288 24.66 -13.62 3.30
N ALA A 289 25.53 -14.63 3.29
CA ALA A 289 26.22 -15.06 4.48
C ALA A 289 27.04 -13.92 5.13
N PRO A 290 27.07 -13.82 6.46
CA PRO A 290 26.48 -14.76 7.43
C PRO A 290 24.99 -14.52 7.76
N ALA A 291 24.42 -13.35 7.41
CA ALA A 291 23.05 -12.94 7.73
C ALA A 291 22.65 -11.62 7.02
N TYR A 292 21.37 -11.25 7.17
CA TYR A 292 20.63 -10.12 6.60
C TYR A 292 20.28 -10.27 5.11
N TYR A 293 19.00 -10.08 4.78
CA TYR A 293 18.36 -10.24 3.45
C TYR A 293 18.18 -11.68 2.96
N GLU A 294 18.69 -12.69 3.65
CA GLU A 294 18.51 -14.10 3.34
C GLU A 294 17.04 -14.53 3.41
N ASP A 295 16.29 -14.00 4.37
CA ASP A 295 14.87 -14.28 4.59
C ASP A 295 13.97 -13.47 3.65
N CYS A 296 14.34 -12.23 3.34
CA CYS A 296 13.73 -11.41 2.30
C CYS A 296 13.88 -12.07 0.92
N ASP A 297 15.09 -12.51 0.57
CA ASP A 297 15.38 -13.22 -0.68
C ASP A 297 14.65 -14.56 -0.77
N LEU A 298 14.60 -15.34 0.31
CA LEU A 298 13.81 -16.58 0.36
C LEU A 298 12.32 -16.29 0.13
N SER A 299 11.78 -15.24 0.75
CA SER A 299 10.38 -14.82 0.59
C SER A 299 10.05 -14.47 -0.86
N LEU A 300 10.95 -13.78 -1.57
CA LEU A 300 10.79 -13.46 -2.99
C LEU A 300 10.97 -14.67 -3.91
N ARG A 301 11.90 -15.59 -3.60
CA ARG A 301 12.04 -16.85 -4.36
C ARG A 301 10.82 -17.75 -4.21
N VAL A 302 10.23 -17.84 -3.03
CA VAL A 302 8.97 -18.55 -2.78
C VAL A 302 7.84 -17.95 -3.63
N GLN A 303 7.74 -16.63 -3.69
CA GLN A 303 6.77 -15.94 -4.53
C GLN A 303 7.02 -16.16 -6.03
N ALA A 304 8.28 -16.12 -6.48
CA ALA A 304 8.65 -16.41 -7.85
C ALA A 304 8.33 -17.87 -8.27
N ALA A 305 8.25 -18.79 -7.31
CA ALA A 305 7.78 -20.16 -7.51
C ALA A 305 6.24 -20.31 -7.51
N GLY A 306 5.49 -19.20 -7.47
CA GLY A 306 4.03 -19.19 -7.49
C GLY A 306 3.37 -19.52 -6.15
N ARG A 307 4.10 -19.40 -5.04
CA ARG A 307 3.60 -19.63 -3.67
C ARG A 307 3.50 -18.33 -2.89
N HIS A 308 2.77 -18.33 -1.77
CA HIS A 308 2.53 -17.11 -0.99
C HIS A 308 3.26 -17.10 0.36
N VAL A 309 3.59 -15.90 0.83
CA VAL A 309 4.02 -15.66 2.22
C VAL A 309 2.80 -15.14 2.99
N VAL A 310 2.47 -15.82 4.08
CA VAL A 310 1.25 -15.57 4.87
C VAL A 310 1.62 -15.22 6.30
N TYR A 311 1.06 -14.13 6.78
CA TYR A 311 1.09 -13.72 8.17
C TYR A 311 -0.08 -14.35 8.94
N GLU A 312 0.22 -15.04 10.04
CA GLU A 312 -0.77 -15.70 10.91
C GLU A 312 -0.84 -15.03 12.29
N PRO A 313 -1.86 -14.19 12.56
CA PRO A 313 -1.96 -13.43 13.80
C PRO A 313 -2.19 -14.26 15.06
N SER A 314 -2.67 -15.51 14.93
CA SER A 314 -2.91 -16.42 16.04
C SER A 314 -1.64 -17.17 16.47
N SER A 315 -0.60 -17.19 15.62
CA SER A 315 0.74 -17.63 16.03
C SER A 315 1.48 -16.47 16.68
N VAL A 316 1.54 -16.43 18.01
CA VAL A 316 2.21 -15.34 18.74
C VAL A 316 3.55 -15.80 19.31
N VAL A 317 4.60 -15.03 19.01
CA VAL A 317 5.96 -15.26 19.51
C VAL A 317 6.54 -13.96 20.05
N VAL A 318 7.07 -14.00 21.27
CA VAL A 318 7.78 -12.86 21.87
C VAL A 318 9.23 -12.90 21.43
N HIS A 319 9.77 -11.82 20.87
CA HIS A 319 11.14 -11.78 20.34
C HIS A 319 11.99 -10.74 21.07
N HIS A 320 13.14 -11.16 21.59
CA HIS A 320 14.07 -10.34 22.38
C HIS A 320 15.18 -9.70 21.50
N LEU A 321 14.82 -9.25 20.28
CA LEU A 321 15.64 -8.71 19.15
C LEU A 321 16.98 -8.00 19.46
N SER A 322 17.14 -7.42 20.65
CA SER A 322 18.34 -6.69 21.07
C SER A 322 19.53 -7.59 21.47
N ILE A 323 19.41 -8.91 21.37
CA ILE A 323 20.31 -9.86 22.07
C ILE A 323 21.07 -10.78 21.12
N SER A 324 20.47 -11.16 19.98
CA SER A 324 21.07 -12.07 18.99
C SER A 324 22.21 -11.46 18.15
N THR A 325 22.38 -10.13 18.11
CA THR A 325 23.47 -9.50 17.35
C THR A 325 24.65 -9.09 18.22
N ASN A 326 25.57 -10.04 18.48
CA ASN A 326 26.89 -9.79 19.08
C ASN A 326 27.85 -8.96 18.17
N ALA A 327 27.40 -8.54 16.99
CA ALA A 327 28.16 -7.67 16.10
C ALA A 327 28.14 -6.22 16.59
N ARG A 328 29.29 -5.52 16.48
CA ARG A 328 29.31 -4.08 16.73
C ARG A 328 28.33 -3.38 15.78
N PRO A 329 27.58 -2.36 16.21
CA PRO A 329 26.58 -1.70 15.37
C PRO A 329 27.08 -1.28 13.98
N ALA A 330 28.35 -0.88 13.87
CA ALA A 330 28.98 -0.51 12.60
C ALA A 330 29.18 -1.69 11.63
N GLU A 331 29.57 -2.87 12.12
CA GLU A 331 29.76 -4.08 11.30
C GLU A 331 28.42 -4.61 10.79
N LYS A 332 27.40 -4.58 11.65
CA LYS A 332 26.01 -4.89 11.29
C LYS A 332 25.50 -3.99 10.16
N LEU A 333 25.62 -2.66 10.32
CA LEU A 333 25.18 -1.70 9.31
C LEU A 333 25.94 -1.86 7.99
N THR A 334 27.25 -2.14 8.05
CA THR A 334 28.06 -2.40 6.85
C THR A 334 27.59 -3.65 6.12
N ARG A 335 27.24 -4.72 6.86
CA ARG A 335 26.70 -5.95 6.27
C ARG A 335 25.34 -5.73 5.64
N ILE A 336 24.42 -5.05 6.33
CA ILE A 336 23.10 -4.70 5.81
C ILE A 336 23.24 -3.89 4.51
N ALA A 337 24.13 -2.89 4.47
CA ALA A 337 24.34 -2.09 3.27
C ALA A 337 24.89 -2.91 2.10
N ALA A 338 25.87 -3.79 2.34
CA ALA A 338 26.43 -4.66 1.31
C ALA A 338 25.39 -5.65 0.76
N ASN A 339 24.65 -6.33 1.63
CA ASN A 339 23.64 -7.31 1.25
C ASN A 339 22.41 -6.63 0.60
N SER A 340 22.06 -5.41 1.01
CA SER A 340 21.02 -4.61 0.36
C SER A 340 21.33 -4.34 -1.11
N ALA A 341 22.59 -4.05 -1.45
CA ALA A 341 22.98 -3.84 -2.84
C ALA A 341 22.80 -5.11 -3.69
N ILE A 342 23.14 -6.28 -3.14
CA ILE A 342 22.94 -7.59 -3.80
C ILE A 342 21.45 -7.88 -3.97
N PHE A 343 20.66 -7.62 -2.93
CA PHE A 343 19.21 -7.79 -2.95
C PHE A 343 18.53 -6.89 -3.98
N LEU A 344 18.92 -5.62 -4.05
CA LEU A 344 18.43 -4.68 -5.07
C LEU A 344 18.80 -5.12 -6.48
N ASP A 345 20.06 -5.47 -6.72
CA ASP A 345 20.52 -5.94 -8.04
C ASP A 345 19.71 -7.15 -8.53
N ARG A 346 19.40 -8.08 -7.63
CA ARG A 346 18.62 -9.28 -7.94
C ARG A 346 17.13 -9.02 -8.14
N TRP A 347 16.53 -8.17 -7.30
CA TRP A 347 15.07 -8.07 -7.18
C TRP A 347 14.47 -6.72 -7.56
N GLN A 348 15.22 -5.77 -8.12
CA GLN A 348 14.72 -4.41 -8.41
C GLN A 348 13.39 -4.40 -9.17
N SER A 349 13.25 -5.19 -10.23
CA SER A 349 12.01 -5.24 -11.02
C SER A 349 10.83 -5.76 -10.19
N THR A 350 11.07 -6.78 -9.37
CA THR A 350 10.06 -7.31 -8.46
C THR A 350 9.70 -6.28 -7.39
N LEU A 351 10.67 -5.60 -6.78
CA LEU A 351 10.42 -4.57 -5.76
C LEU A 351 9.68 -3.36 -6.33
N ASP A 352 9.99 -2.96 -7.58
CA ASP A 352 9.26 -1.94 -8.32
C ASP A 352 7.78 -2.33 -8.44
N ASP A 353 7.50 -3.58 -8.85
CA ASP A 353 6.12 -4.08 -8.98
C ASP A 353 5.40 -4.24 -7.64
N LEU A 354 6.10 -4.74 -6.61
CA LEU A 354 5.52 -4.97 -5.29
C LEU A 354 5.09 -3.65 -4.64
N ASP A 355 5.95 -2.64 -4.63
CA ASP A 355 5.73 -1.35 -3.93
C ASP A 355 4.77 -0.40 -4.68
N THR A 356 4.38 -0.77 -5.91
CA THR A 356 3.52 0.06 -6.75
C THR A 356 2.06 0.06 -6.26
N VAL A 357 1.52 1.26 -6.06
CA VAL A 357 0.08 1.50 -5.89
C VAL A 357 -0.49 1.97 -7.23
N LYS A 358 -1.55 1.32 -7.70
CA LYS A 358 -2.16 1.56 -9.01
C LYS A 358 -3.39 2.45 -8.86
N LEU A 359 -3.36 3.63 -9.48
CA LEU A 359 -4.49 4.56 -9.50
C LEU A 359 -5.45 4.25 -10.66
N ILE A 360 -6.73 4.00 -10.36
CA ILE A 360 -7.77 3.80 -11.38
C ILE A 360 -8.73 4.98 -11.36
N ALA A 361 -8.84 5.71 -12.47
CA ALA A 361 -9.76 6.85 -12.55
C ALA A 361 -11.07 6.44 -13.24
N PHE A 362 -12.22 6.82 -12.66
CA PHE A 362 -13.51 6.68 -13.33
C PHE A 362 -13.56 7.54 -14.59
N PHE A 363 -14.09 6.99 -15.68
CA PHE A 363 -14.09 7.61 -17.00
C PHE A 363 -15.50 7.65 -17.59
N LEU A 364 -15.97 8.86 -17.90
CA LEU A 364 -17.26 9.13 -18.51
C LEU A 364 -17.14 9.11 -20.05
N PRO A 365 -17.88 8.23 -20.76
CA PRO A 365 -17.84 8.18 -22.23
C PRO A 365 -18.71 9.26 -22.91
N GLN A 366 -19.43 10.08 -22.15
CA GLN A 366 -20.39 11.08 -22.62
C GLN A 366 -19.70 12.40 -23.05
N PHE A 367 -18.95 12.34 -24.15
CA PHE A 367 -18.41 13.52 -24.86
C PHE A 367 -18.48 13.33 -26.37
N HIS A 368 -19.60 12.78 -26.83
CA HIS A 368 -19.94 12.64 -28.24
C HIS A 368 -21.47 12.56 -28.40
N PRO A 369 -22.05 13.07 -29.49
CA PRO A 369 -23.49 13.00 -29.70
C PRO A 369 -23.91 11.56 -30.02
N ILE A 370 -25.07 11.17 -29.50
CA ILE A 370 -25.77 9.93 -29.87
C ILE A 370 -27.24 10.25 -30.22
N PRO A 371 -27.90 9.44 -31.06
CA PRO A 371 -29.27 9.71 -31.50
C PRO A 371 -30.28 9.87 -30.35
N GLU A 372 -30.13 9.07 -29.29
CA GLU A 372 -30.95 9.16 -28.09
C GLU A 372 -30.80 10.51 -27.39
N ASN A 373 -29.57 10.97 -27.20
CA ASN A 373 -29.29 12.26 -26.58
C ASN A 373 -29.84 13.42 -27.42
N ASP A 374 -29.66 13.34 -28.74
CA ASP A 374 -30.19 14.34 -29.67
C ASP A 374 -31.71 14.45 -29.59
N LEU A 375 -32.40 13.32 -29.41
CA LEU A 375 -33.86 13.27 -29.26
C LEU A 375 -34.33 13.90 -27.94
N TRP A 376 -33.60 13.69 -26.86
CA TRP A 376 -34.06 14.06 -25.51
C TRP A 376 -33.58 15.45 -25.06
N TRP A 377 -32.39 15.87 -25.47
CA TRP A 377 -31.75 17.11 -25.02
C TRP A 377 -31.43 18.09 -26.15
N GLY A 378 -31.69 17.71 -27.40
CA GLY A 378 -31.50 18.54 -28.58
C GLY A 378 -30.28 18.12 -29.40
N LYS A 379 -30.32 18.45 -30.69
CA LYS A 379 -29.32 18.02 -31.67
C LYS A 379 -27.90 18.44 -31.29
N GLY A 380 -26.98 17.48 -31.29
CA GLY A 380 -25.57 17.67 -30.98
C GLY A 380 -25.26 17.69 -29.48
N PHE A 381 -26.17 17.23 -28.62
CA PHE A 381 -25.97 17.30 -27.18
C PHE A 381 -24.79 16.44 -26.73
N THR A 382 -23.93 17.07 -25.93
CA THR A 382 -22.87 16.43 -25.12
C THR A 382 -22.80 17.15 -23.77
N GLU A 383 -22.06 16.60 -22.81
CA GLU A 383 -21.82 17.29 -21.53
C GLU A 383 -21.24 18.69 -21.68
N TRP A 384 -20.50 18.99 -22.77
CA TRP A 384 -20.02 20.35 -23.05
C TRP A 384 -21.14 21.38 -23.15
N THR A 385 -22.35 20.96 -23.55
CA THR A 385 -23.55 21.81 -23.59
C THR A 385 -23.93 22.29 -22.19
N ASN A 386 -23.84 21.40 -21.19
CA ASN A 386 -24.14 21.73 -19.79
C ASN A 386 -23.02 22.59 -19.19
N VAL A 387 -21.76 22.17 -19.41
CA VAL A 387 -20.56 22.86 -18.90
C VAL A 387 -20.53 24.32 -19.33
N THR A 388 -20.68 24.59 -20.62
CA THR A 388 -20.61 25.95 -21.18
C THR A 388 -21.76 26.87 -20.75
N ARG A 389 -22.89 26.30 -20.27
CA ARG A 389 -24.05 27.06 -19.80
C ARG A 389 -24.03 27.38 -18.31
N ALA A 390 -23.18 26.70 -17.54
CA ALA A 390 -23.09 26.87 -16.10
C ALA A 390 -22.72 28.31 -15.72
N LYS A 391 -23.32 28.81 -14.64
CA LYS A 391 -23.09 30.16 -14.13
C LYS A 391 -22.82 30.15 -12.62
N PRO A 392 -22.02 31.09 -12.11
CA PRO A 392 -21.87 31.29 -10.67
C PRO A 392 -23.21 31.61 -10.00
N ASN A 393 -23.47 30.98 -8.86
CA ASN A 393 -24.64 31.26 -8.00
C ASN A 393 -24.34 32.27 -6.87
N PHE A 394 -23.08 32.51 -6.55
CA PHE A 394 -22.63 33.41 -5.50
C PHE A 394 -21.18 33.83 -5.71
N SER A 395 -20.75 34.89 -5.01
CA SER A 395 -19.40 35.42 -5.12
C SER A 395 -18.37 34.38 -4.69
N GLY A 396 -17.37 34.15 -5.54
CA GLY A 396 -16.37 33.10 -5.36
C GLY A 396 -16.79 31.71 -5.88
N HIS A 397 -18.02 31.52 -6.34
CA HIS A 397 -18.44 30.28 -7.02
C HIS A 397 -17.83 30.24 -8.43
N ARG A 398 -16.96 29.26 -8.68
CA ARG A 398 -16.30 29.07 -9.98
C ARG A 398 -17.17 28.27 -10.94
N GLN A 399 -17.84 28.95 -11.86
CA GLN A 399 -18.47 28.35 -13.04
C GLN A 399 -18.36 29.31 -14.23
N PRO A 400 -18.26 28.81 -15.48
CA PRO A 400 -18.08 27.40 -15.85
C PRO A 400 -16.64 26.89 -15.61
N HIS A 401 -16.47 25.58 -15.41
CA HIS A 401 -15.15 24.93 -15.52
C HIS A 401 -14.85 24.67 -17.00
N LEU A 402 -13.79 25.27 -17.54
CA LEU A 402 -13.46 25.16 -18.97
C LEU A 402 -12.15 24.39 -19.19
N PRO A 403 -12.08 23.48 -20.19
CA PRO A 403 -10.87 22.72 -20.48
C PRO A 403 -9.74 23.61 -21.02
N SER A 404 -8.49 23.20 -20.76
CA SER A 404 -7.29 23.79 -21.39
C SER A 404 -6.80 22.95 -22.56
N ASP A 405 -5.98 21.93 -22.29
CA ASP A 405 -5.07 21.28 -23.25
C ASP A 405 -5.81 20.47 -24.31
N LEU A 406 -6.86 19.76 -23.89
CA LEU A 406 -7.65 18.88 -24.75
C LEU A 406 -8.83 19.60 -25.42
N GLY A 407 -9.14 20.82 -24.97
CA GLY A 407 -10.29 21.60 -25.43
C GLY A 407 -11.64 20.87 -25.27
N PHE A 408 -12.66 21.32 -26.01
CA PHE A 408 -13.98 20.69 -26.07
C PHE A 408 -13.94 19.48 -27.03
N TYR A 409 -13.30 18.41 -26.59
CA TYR A 409 -13.01 17.26 -27.43
C TYR A 409 -14.24 16.40 -27.78
N ASP A 410 -14.06 15.51 -28.76
CA ASP A 410 -15.04 14.49 -29.15
C ASP A 410 -14.43 13.09 -29.01
N LEU A 411 -15.03 12.24 -28.17
CA LEU A 411 -14.49 10.90 -27.88
C LEU A 411 -14.59 9.89 -29.03
N ARG A 412 -15.18 10.26 -30.17
CA ARG A 412 -15.10 9.47 -31.41
C ARG A 412 -13.73 9.59 -32.08
N LEU A 413 -12.95 10.61 -31.73
CA LEU A 413 -11.63 10.84 -32.29
C LEU A 413 -10.59 9.97 -31.57
N ALA A 414 -9.79 9.23 -32.34
CA ALA A 414 -8.79 8.32 -31.79
C ALA A 414 -7.63 9.10 -31.14
N GLU A 415 -7.26 10.24 -31.73
CA GLU A 415 -6.26 11.17 -31.23
C GLU A 415 -6.63 11.75 -29.86
N THR A 416 -7.92 12.04 -29.61
CA THR A 416 -8.39 12.47 -28.29
C THR A 416 -8.19 11.38 -27.26
N ARG A 417 -8.65 10.16 -27.55
CA ARG A 417 -8.50 9.01 -26.62
C ARG A 417 -7.02 8.72 -26.35
N GLN A 418 -6.17 8.84 -27.37
CA GLN A 418 -4.73 8.68 -27.23
C GLN A 418 -4.12 9.77 -26.34
N ALA A 419 -4.46 11.05 -26.56
CA ALA A 419 -3.98 12.16 -25.75
C ALA A 419 -4.42 12.04 -24.28
N GLN A 420 -5.64 11.59 -24.01
CA GLN A 420 -6.12 11.34 -22.64
C GLN A 420 -5.32 10.23 -21.96
N ALA A 421 -5.07 9.11 -22.65
CA ALA A 421 -4.28 8.01 -22.11
C ALA A 421 -2.81 8.40 -21.87
N ASP A 422 -2.22 9.18 -22.76
CA ASP A 422 -0.84 9.65 -22.62
C ASP A 422 -0.70 10.63 -21.45
N LEU A 423 -1.66 11.53 -21.29
CA LEU A 423 -1.71 12.46 -20.16
C LEU A 423 -1.91 11.72 -18.82
N ALA A 424 -2.86 10.79 -18.77
CA ALA A 424 -3.12 9.94 -17.61
C ALA A 424 -1.88 9.16 -17.19
N ARG A 425 -1.22 8.49 -18.15
CA ARG A 425 0.04 7.78 -17.91
C ARG A 425 1.15 8.69 -17.40
N HIS A 426 1.31 9.89 -17.99
CA HIS A 426 2.36 10.83 -17.61
C HIS A 426 2.27 11.26 -16.14
N TYR A 427 1.05 11.33 -15.61
CA TYR A 427 0.78 11.76 -14.23
C TYR A 427 0.46 10.62 -13.26
N GLY A 428 0.72 9.36 -13.66
CA GLY A 428 0.67 8.21 -12.76
C GLY A 428 -0.70 7.55 -12.61
N ILE A 429 -1.68 7.88 -13.45
CA ILE A 429 -2.91 7.07 -13.55
C ILE A 429 -2.58 5.76 -14.25
N TYR A 430 -2.87 4.64 -13.59
CA TYR A 430 -2.60 3.30 -14.09
C TYR A 430 -3.59 2.88 -15.17
N GLY A 431 -4.86 3.23 -15.02
CA GLY A 431 -5.89 2.86 -15.98
C GLY A 431 -7.23 3.56 -15.77
N PHE A 432 -8.15 3.37 -16.71
CA PHE A 432 -9.50 3.94 -16.67
C PHE A 432 -10.56 2.90 -16.32
N CYS A 433 -11.49 3.27 -15.44
CA CYS A 433 -12.73 2.52 -15.21
C CYS A 433 -13.86 3.17 -16.02
N TYR A 434 -14.19 2.59 -17.17
CA TYR A 434 -15.23 3.11 -18.05
C TYR A 434 -16.61 2.83 -17.48
N TYR A 435 -17.46 3.86 -17.39
CA TYR A 435 -18.89 3.62 -17.25
C TYR A 435 -19.42 2.91 -18.49
N HIS A 436 -20.08 1.78 -18.26
CA HIS A 436 -20.65 0.94 -19.30
C HIS A 436 -22.17 0.92 -19.16
N TYR A 437 -22.85 1.42 -20.19
CA TYR A 437 -24.31 1.55 -20.21
C TYR A 437 -24.91 0.46 -21.09
N TRP A 438 -25.38 -0.59 -20.44
CA TRP A 438 -26.00 -1.75 -21.07
C TRP A 438 -27.35 -2.02 -20.42
N PHE A 439 -28.42 -2.05 -21.23
CA PHE A 439 -29.82 -2.15 -20.83
C PHE A 439 -30.48 -3.31 -21.57
N ALA A 440 -30.35 -4.53 -21.05
CA ALA A 440 -30.96 -5.74 -21.63
C ALA A 440 -30.69 -5.89 -23.15
N GLY A 441 -29.44 -5.68 -23.56
CA GLY A 441 -28.98 -5.77 -24.95
C GLY A 441 -28.90 -4.44 -25.70
N LYS A 442 -29.59 -3.39 -25.24
CA LYS A 442 -29.40 -2.03 -25.79
C LYS A 442 -28.20 -1.35 -25.12
N ARG A 443 -27.32 -0.72 -25.91
CA ARG A 443 -26.15 0.00 -25.40
C ARG A 443 -26.24 1.48 -25.72
N LEU A 444 -25.77 2.31 -24.81
CA LEU A 444 -25.61 3.75 -24.99
C LEU A 444 -24.16 4.16 -24.74
N LEU A 445 -23.72 5.23 -25.41
CA LEU A 445 -22.37 5.82 -25.28
C LEU A 445 -21.21 4.83 -25.53
N GLN A 446 -21.46 3.68 -26.14
CA GLN A 446 -20.53 2.57 -26.31
C GLN A 446 -19.41 2.85 -27.32
N ARG A 447 -19.58 3.84 -28.20
CA ARG A 447 -18.72 4.02 -29.36
C ARG A 447 -17.23 4.20 -29.01
N PRO A 448 -16.83 5.01 -28.00
CA PRO A 448 -15.42 5.17 -27.65
C PRO A 448 -14.75 3.88 -27.20
N ILE A 449 -15.41 3.09 -26.34
CA ILE A 449 -14.83 1.83 -25.83
C ILE A 449 -14.85 0.72 -26.89
N ASP A 450 -15.87 0.66 -27.74
CA ASP A 450 -15.93 -0.27 -28.88
C ASP A 450 -14.80 0.00 -29.89
N GLU A 451 -14.57 1.28 -30.24
CA GLU A 451 -13.49 1.66 -31.13
C GLU A 451 -12.11 1.43 -30.50
N MET A 452 -11.97 1.63 -29.18
CA MET A 452 -10.74 1.33 -28.45
C MET A 452 -10.44 -0.17 -28.41
N LEU A 453 -11.47 -1.02 -28.27
CA LEU A 453 -11.34 -2.47 -28.34
C LEU A 453 -10.95 -2.91 -29.76
N ALA A 454 -11.68 -2.41 -30.77
CA ALA A 454 -11.46 -2.78 -32.17
C ALA A 454 -10.08 -2.35 -32.71
N SER A 455 -9.61 -1.17 -32.31
CA SER A 455 -8.31 -0.64 -32.78
C SER A 455 -7.11 -1.12 -31.96
N GLY A 456 -7.33 -1.64 -30.74
CA GLY A 456 -6.25 -1.89 -29.79
C GLY A 456 -5.57 -0.61 -29.28
N LYS A 457 -6.16 0.58 -29.52
CA LYS A 457 -5.58 1.88 -29.17
C LYS A 457 -6.58 2.79 -28.43
N PRO A 458 -6.13 3.59 -27.45
CA PRO A 458 -4.78 3.61 -26.87
C PRO A 458 -4.41 2.30 -26.18
N ASP A 459 -3.13 1.97 -26.17
CA ASP A 459 -2.62 0.85 -25.39
C ASP A 459 -2.51 1.30 -23.93
N PHE A 460 -3.64 1.32 -23.21
CA PHE A 460 -3.77 1.82 -21.85
C PHE A 460 -4.71 0.92 -21.05
N PRO A 461 -4.37 0.57 -19.79
CA PRO A 461 -5.20 -0.35 -19.02
C PRO A 461 -6.60 0.19 -18.77
N PHE A 462 -7.59 -0.71 -18.80
CA PHE A 462 -8.98 -0.35 -18.54
C PHE A 462 -9.79 -1.45 -17.85
N CYS A 463 -10.82 -1.07 -17.10
CA CYS A 463 -11.89 -1.96 -16.65
C CYS A 463 -13.25 -1.30 -16.85
N ILE A 464 -14.32 -2.02 -16.51
CA ILE A 464 -15.70 -1.58 -16.68
C ILE A 464 -16.41 -1.47 -15.33
N CYS A 465 -17.15 -0.37 -15.15
CA CYS A 465 -18.20 -0.22 -14.16
C CYS A 465 -19.56 -0.22 -14.85
N TRP A 466 -20.38 -1.23 -14.58
CA TRP A 466 -21.75 -1.27 -15.08
C TRP A 466 -22.60 -0.28 -14.31
N ALA A 467 -22.97 0.83 -14.97
CA ALA A 467 -23.95 1.79 -14.49
C ALA A 467 -25.35 1.18 -14.66
N ASN A 468 -25.69 0.21 -13.81
CA ASN A 468 -26.87 -0.64 -13.91
C ASN A 468 -28.15 0.02 -13.40
N GLU A 469 -28.26 1.33 -13.48
CA GLU A 469 -29.47 2.07 -13.15
C GLU A 469 -30.32 2.31 -14.38
N SER A 470 -31.64 2.47 -14.21
CA SER A 470 -32.48 2.95 -15.31
C SER A 470 -32.05 4.34 -15.76
N TRP A 471 -31.99 4.58 -17.07
CA TRP A 471 -31.72 5.90 -17.62
C TRP A 471 -32.98 6.75 -17.53
N SER A 472 -32.95 7.85 -16.79
CA SER A 472 -34.09 8.78 -16.62
C SER A 472 -33.76 10.20 -17.07
N ARG A 473 -34.78 11.05 -17.29
CA ARG A 473 -34.59 12.47 -17.65
C ARG A 473 -34.00 13.31 -16.53
N ARG A 474 -34.16 12.89 -15.27
CA ARG A 474 -33.56 13.53 -14.10
C ARG A 474 -32.40 12.65 -13.67
N TRP A 475 -31.21 13.23 -13.61
CA TRP A 475 -29.97 12.55 -13.20
C TRP A 475 -29.93 12.19 -11.70
N ASP A 476 -31.09 12.06 -11.05
CA ASP A 476 -31.23 11.80 -9.61
C ASP A 476 -31.71 10.38 -9.28
N GLY A 477 -31.79 9.48 -10.28
CA GLY A 477 -32.15 8.07 -10.09
C GLY A 477 -33.60 7.83 -9.66
N ARG A 478 -34.47 8.85 -9.65
CA ARG A 478 -35.88 8.71 -9.25
C ARG A 478 -36.78 8.41 -10.46
N GLU A 479 -37.68 7.43 -10.31
CA GLU A 479 -38.50 6.77 -11.34
C GLU A 479 -39.51 7.63 -12.11
N ALA A 480 -39.56 8.95 -11.92
CA ALA A 480 -40.66 9.76 -12.43
C ALA A 480 -40.62 10.04 -13.96
N ASP A 481 -39.52 9.74 -14.67
CA ASP A 481 -39.41 9.90 -16.13
C ASP A 481 -38.32 8.96 -16.72
N ILE A 482 -38.55 7.63 -16.71
CA ILE A 482 -37.61 6.64 -17.27
C ILE A 482 -37.58 6.74 -18.80
N LEU A 483 -36.38 6.96 -19.36
CA LEU A 483 -36.09 6.99 -20.79
C LEU A 483 -35.72 5.59 -21.32
N ILE A 484 -34.92 4.84 -20.56
CA ILE A 484 -34.62 3.42 -20.80
C ILE A 484 -34.61 2.70 -19.45
N ALA A 485 -35.46 1.68 -19.31
CA ALA A 485 -35.52 0.88 -18.09
C ALA A 485 -34.37 -0.14 -18.04
N GLN A 486 -33.83 -0.34 -16.84
CA GLN A 486 -32.97 -1.48 -16.55
C GLN A 486 -33.84 -2.66 -16.08
N GLN A 487 -33.50 -3.87 -16.54
CA GLN A 487 -34.09 -5.12 -16.08
C GLN A 487 -33.00 -6.05 -15.58
N HIS A 488 -33.35 -6.87 -14.59
CA HIS A 488 -32.48 -7.86 -14.00
C HIS A 488 -33.20 -9.20 -14.00
N SER A 489 -32.63 -10.16 -14.73
CA SER A 489 -33.10 -11.55 -14.84
C SER A 489 -31.91 -12.44 -15.13
N GLU A 490 -31.99 -13.74 -14.85
CA GLU A 490 -30.90 -14.68 -15.19
C GLU A 490 -30.52 -14.65 -16.68
N THR A 491 -31.51 -14.41 -17.55
CA THR A 491 -31.27 -14.28 -19.00
C THR A 491 -30.46 -13.03 -19.32
N ASP A 492 -30.76 -11.91 -18.64
CA ASP A 492 -30.02 -10.66 -18.78
C ASP A 492 -28.62 -10.77 -18.19
N ASP A 493 -28.48 -11.43 -17.04
CA ASP A 493 -27.18 -11.65 -16.38
C ASP A 493 -26.24 -12.45 -17.29
N LEU A 494 -26.75 -13.54 -17.90
CA LEU A 494 -26.00 -14.33 -18.87
C LEU A 494 -25.70 -13.54 -20.15
N ALA A 495 -26.63 -12.72 -20.63
CA ALA A 495 -26.44 -11.89 -21.82
C ALA A 495 -25.38 -10.80 -21.58
N PHE A 496 -25.37 -10.20 -20.38
CA PHE A 496 -24.42 -9.18 -19.97
C PHE A 496 -23.00 -9.74 -19.89
N ILE A 497 -22.78 -10.84 -19.17
CA ILE A 497 -21.42 -11.41 -19.05
C ILE A 497 -20.88 -11.92 -20.39
N ARG A 498 -21.76 -12.49 -21.22
CA ARG A 498 -21.42 -12.86 -22.61
C ARG A 498 -21.02 -11.64 -23.44
N HIS A 499 -21.72 -10.52 -23.26
CA HIS A 499 -21.39 -9.27 -23.92
C HIS A 499 -20.02 -8.72 -23.47
N LEU A 500 -19.67 -8.86 -22.19
CA LEU A 500 -18.37 -8.40 -21.68
C LEU A 500 -17.19 -9.27 -22.14
N GLN A 501 -17.41 -10.53 -22.50
CA GLN A 501 -16.34 -11.48 -22.84
C GLN A 501 -15.22 -10.93 -23.75
N PRO A 502 -15.49 -10.21 -24.86
CA PRO A 502 -14.43 -9.66 -25.70
C PRO A 502 -13.53 -8.66 -24.95
N PHE A 503 -14.11 -7.83 -24.08
CA PHE A 503 -13.37 -6.89 -23.24
C PHE A 503 -12.54 -7.65 -22.19
N LEU A 504 -13.15 -8.65 -21.53
CA LEU A 504 -12.48 -9.47 -20.50
C LEU A 504 -11.29 -10.29 -21.05
N ARG A 505 -11.21 -10.50 -22.38
CA ARG A 505 -10.08 -11.16 -23.04
C ARG A 505 -8.97 -10.20 -23.47
N ASP A 506 -9.22 -8.89 -23.49
CA ASP A 506 -8.22 -7.92 -23.90
C ASP A 506 -7.04 -7.94 -22.91
N HIS A 507 -5.82 -7.94 -23.45
CA HIS A 507 -4.59 -7.94 -22.68
C HIS A 507 -4.43 -6.68 -21.81
N ARG A 508 -5.08 -5.58 -22.18
CA ARG A 508 -5.10 -4.31 -21.43
C ARG A 508 -6.16 -4.31 -20.31
N TYR A 509 -7.03 -5.32 -20.25
CA TYR A 509 -8.08 -5.36 -19.23
C TYR A 509 -7.46 -5.52 -17.84
N ILE A 510 -7.85 -4.65 -16.91
CA ILE A 510 -7.29 -4.63 -15.55
C ILE A 510 -7.70 -5.90 -14.81
N ARG A 511 -6.71 -6.52 -14.16
CA ARG A 511 -6.84 -7.76 -13.40
C ARG A 511 -6.31 -7.59 -12.00
N ILE A 512 -6.98 -8.24 -11.04
CA ILE A 512 -6.53 -8.37 -9.66
C ILE A 512 -6.20 -9.85 -9.43
N ASN A 513 -4.95 -10.16 -9.14
CA ASN A 513 -4.44 -11.54 -9.04
C ASN A 513 -4.80 -12.40 -10.28
N GLY A 514 -4.68 -11.81 -11.48
CA GLY A 514 -5.01 -12.47 -12.76
C GLY A 514 -6.50 -12.50 -13.12
N ARG A 515 -7.41 -12.21 -12.18
CA ARG A 515 -8.86 -12.22 -12.38
C ARG A 515 -9.35 -10.90 -13.00
N PRO A 516 -10.11 -10.87 -14.11
CA PRO A 516 -10.67 -9.65 -14.68
C PRO A 516 -11.56 -8.90 -13.68
N LEU A 517 -11.33 -7.60 -13.51
CA LEU A 517 -12.11 -6.75 -12.61
C LEU A 517 -13.41 -6.25 -13.27
N ILE A 518 -14.55 -6.51 -12.64
CA ILE A 518 -15.86 -5.98 -13.05
C ILE A 518 -16.46 -5.23 -11.87
N LEU A 519 -16.84 -3.96 -12.09
CA LEU A 519 -17.55 -3.15 -11.11
C LEU A 519 -19.05 -3.12 -11.43
N VAL A 520 -19.88 -3.15 -10.38
CA VAL A 520 -21.33 -2.86 -10.47
C VAL A 520 -21.63 -1.63 -9.64
N TYR A 521 -22.35 -0.66 -10.22
CA TYR A 521 -22.64 0.60 -9.57
C TYR A 521 -23.66 0.49 -8.43
N ARG A 522 -24.74 -0.29 -8.61
CA ARG A 522 -25.81 -0.50 -7.62
C ARG A 522 -26.18 -1.96 -7.49
N ILE A 523 -25.54 -2.62 -6.53
CA ILE A 523 -25.75 -4.06 -6.28
C ILE A 523 -27.18 -4.38 -5.81
N GLU A 524 -27.82 -3.44 -5.12
CA GLU A 524 -29.15 -3.57 -4.53
C GLU A 524 -30.29 -3.65 -5.56
N LEU A 525 -30.00 -3.41 -6.85
CA LEU A 525 -30.98 -3.55 -7.93
C LEU A 525 -31.14 -5.00 -8.41
N PHE A 526 -30.20 -5.88 -8.08
CA PHE A 526 -30.35 -7.29 -8.40
C PHE A 526 -31.38 -7.96 -7.48
N PRO A 527 -32.29 -8.78 -8.04
CA PRO A 527 -33.20 -9.60 -7.23
C PRO A 527 -32.46 -10.60 -6.34
N ASP A 528 -31.38 -11.18 -6.85
CA ASP A 528 -30.50 -12.11 -6.15
C ASP A 528 -29.05 -11.91 -6.65
N PRO A 529 -28.27 -11.00 -6.04
CA PRO A 529 -26.92 -10.69 -6.49
C PRO A 529 -25.94 -11.86 -6.35
N MET A 530 -26.15 -12.74 -5.36
CA MET A 530 -25.33 -13.95 -5.17
C MET A 530 -25.50 -14.89 -6.36
N HIS A 531 -26.75 -15.15 -6.76
CA HIS A 531 -27.02 -15.99 -7.91
C HIS A 531 -26.52 -15.36 -9.23
N THR A 532 -26.66 -14.04 -9.39
CA THR A 532 -26.07 -13.32 -10.52
C THR A 532 -24.55 -13.51 -10.60
N ALA A 533 -23.85 -13.40 -9.45
CA ALA A 533 -22.41 -13.62 -9.38
C ALA A 533 -22.02 -15.06 -9.79
N GLU A 534 -22.75 -16.07 -9.31
CA GLU A 534 -22.56 -17.48 -9.70
C GLU A 534 -22.66 -17.67 -11.22
N ILE A 535 -23.72 -17.14 -11.85
CA ILE A 535 -23.92 -17.22 -13.31
C ILE A 535 -22.71 -16.64 -14.05
N TRP A 536 -22.20 -15.49 -13.61
CA TRP A 536 -21.06 -14.84 -14.25
C TRP A 536 -19.76 -15.63 -14.12
N ARG A 537 -19.47 -16.13 -12.91
CA ARG A 537 -18.27 -16.94 -12.65
C ARG A 537 -18.31 -18.24 -13.44
N GLU A 538 -19.45 -18.96 -13.41
CA GLU A 538 -19.64 -20.19 -14.18
C GLU A 538 -19.47 -19.98 -15.68
N TYR A 539 -20.05 -18.90 -16.22
CA TYR A 539 -19.92 -18.56 -17.63
C TYR A 539 -18.45 -18.30 -17.99
N CYS A 540 -17.73 -17.51 -17.19
CA CYS A 540 -16.33 -17.17 -17.43
C CYS A 540 -15.42 -18.40 -17.38
N VAL A 541 -15.57 -19.25 -16.36
CA VAL A 541 -14.82 -20.51 -16.24
C VAL A 541 -15.09 -21.42 -17.44
N ARG A 542 -16.35 -21.66 -17.80
CA ARG A 542 -16.74 -22.49 -18.96
C ARG A 542 -16.24 -21.94 -20.30
N SER A 543 -16.14 -20.62 -20.41
CA SER A 543 -15.65 -19.95 -21.61
C SER A 543 -14.11 -19.94 -21.70
N GLY A 544 -13.40 -20.41 -20.67
CA GLY A 544 -11.93 -20.37 -20.60
C GLY A 544 -11.37 -18.98 -20.32
N LEU A 545 -12.15 -18.08 -19.71
CA LEU A 545 -11.66 -16.83 -19.11
C LEU A 545 -11.03 -17.07 -17.73
N GLY A 546 -11.39 -18.17 -17.08
CA GLY A 546 -11.05 -18.43 -15.69
C GLY A 546 -11.94 -17.63 -14.75
N GLU A 547 -11.42 -17.37 -13.54
CA GLU A 547 -12.16 -16.66 -12.50
C GLU A 547 -12.10 -15.13 -12.67
N ILE A 548 -13.14 -14.43 -12.20
CA ILE A 548 -13.32 -12.98 -12.24
C ILE A 548 -13.25 -12.36 -10.85
N TYR A 549 -13.01 -11.04 -10.81
CA TYR A 549 -12.98 -10.26 -9.59
C TYR A 549 -14.16 -9.29 -9.63
N LEU A 550 -15.11 -9.46 -8.72
CA LEU A 550 -16.33 -8.67 -8.66
C LEU A 550 -16.24 -7.63 -7.56
N ALA A 551 -16.50 -6.37 -7.90
CA ALA A 551 -16.54 -5.27 -6.94
C ALA A 551 -17.85 -4.49 -7.06
N CYS A 552 -18.43 -4.12 -5.91
CA CYS A 552 -19.58 -3.22 -5.88
C CYS A 552 -19.13 -1.81 -5.49
N VAL A 553 -19.72 -0.80 -6.11
CA VAL A 553 -19.48 0.59 -5.77
C VAL A 553 -20.29 0.92 -4.51
N GLN A 554 -19.65 1.55 -3.52
CA GLN A 554 -20.33 2.05 -2.32
C GLN A 554 -21.14 3.30 -2.67
N SER A 555 -22.27 3.08 -3.30
CA SER A 555 -23.28 4.09 -3.57
C SER A 555 -24.43 3.94 -2.57
N PHE A 556 -25.09 5.06 -2.25
CA PHE A 556 -26.36 5.10 -1.50
C PHE A 556 -26.40 4.35 -0.15
N GLY A 557 -25.31 4.36 0.63
CA GLY A 557 -25.30 3.82 2.00
C GLY A 557 -25.09 2.31 2.12
N LEU A 558 -24.54 1.66 1.08
CA LEU A 558 -24.14 0.25 1.13
C LEU A 558 -23.12 -0.01 2.26
N SER A 559 -23.50 -0.84 3.23
CA SER A 559 -22.69 -1.18 4.41
C SER A 559 -22.51 -2.68 4.66
N SER A 560 -23.19 -3.54 3.90
CA SER A 560 -23.08 -5.00 3.97
C SER A 560 -21.72 -5.52 3.49
N ASP A 561 -21.36 -6.73 3.89
CA ASP A 561 -20.16 -7.41 3.40
C ASP A 561 -20.33 -7.79 1.92
N PRO A 562 -19.36 -7.52 1.03
CA PRO A 562 -19.45 -7.92 -0.38
C PRO A 562 -19.64 -9.44 -0.56
N ALA A 563 -19.16 -10.27 0.38
CA ALA A 563 -19.35 -11.71 0.34
C ALA A 563 -20.83 -12.12 0.42
N ASP A 564 -21.68 -11.32 1.08
CA ASP A 564 -23.14 -11.57 1.15
C ASP A 564 -23.81 -11.48 -0.24
N PHE A 565 -23.12 -10.89 -1.21
CA PHE A 565 -23.57 -10.74 -2.60
C PHE A 565 -22.81 -11.65 -3.58
N GLY A 566 -21.87 -12.47 -3.11
CA GLY A 566 -20.96 -13.24 -3.97
C GLY A 566 -19.86 -12.40 -4.63
N PHE A 567 -19.62 -11.18 -4.11
CA PHE A 567 -18.63 -10.23 -4.61
C PHE A 567 -17.35 -10.27 -3.77
N ASP A 568 -16.23 -9.82 -4.35
CA ASP A 568 -14.91 -9.88 -3.73
C ASP A 568 -14.54 -8.62 -2.93
N ALA A 569 -15.09 -7.45 -3.30
CA ALA A 569 -14.71 -6.17 -2.68
C ALA A 569 -15.76 -5.06 -2.84
N ILE A 570 -15.58 -4.00 -2.05
CA ILE A 570 -16.26 -2.71 -2.21
C ILE A 570 -15.28 -1.65 -2.74
N VAL A 571 -15.75 -0.76 -3.61
CA VAL A 571 -15.03 0.46 -4.05
C VAL A 571 -15.74 1.69 -3.50
N GLU A 572 -15.05 2.47 -2.67
CA GLU A 572 -15.57 3.72 -2.09
C GLU A 572 -15.96 4.72 -3.19
N PHE A 573 -16.99 5.55 -2.98
CA PHE A 573 -17.47 6.46 -4.03
C PHE A 573 -17.83 7.86 -3.50
N PRO A 574 -16.83 8.68 -3.09
CA PRO A 574 -17.08 10.05 -2.66
C PRO A 574 -17.77 10.88 -3.75
N PRO A 575 -18.63 11.84 -3.40
CA PRO A 575 -18.83 12.37 -2.03
C PRO A 575 -19.87 11.65 -1.16
N HIS A 576 -20.41 10.49 -1.57
CA HIS A 576 -21.50 9.82 -0.86
C HIS A 576 -21.16 9.49 0.62
N ASP A 577 -22.20 9.43 1.47
CA ASP A 577 -22.17 9.07 2.90
C ASP A 577 -21.49 10.05 3.88
N LEU A 578 -20.34 10.63 3.54
CA LEU A 578 -19.47 11.35 4.49
C LEU A 578 -19.33 12.85 4.22
N SER A 579 -20.15 13.42 3.34
CA SER A 579 -20.16 14.86 3.05
C SER A 579 -20.40 15.71 4.31
N VAL A 580 -19.59 16.76 4.51
CA VAL A 580 -19.70 17.69 5.66
C VAL A 580 -20.30 19.02 5.20
N PRO A 581 -21.52 19.40 5.67
CA PRO A 581 -22.14 20.67 5.28
C PRO A 581 -21.28 21.86 5.67
N LEU A 582 -21.27 22.90 4.83
CA LEU A 582 -20.56 24.14 5.15
C LEU A 582 -21.29 24.89 6.27
N GLU A 583 -20.57 25.23 7.35
CA GLU A 583 -21.15 25.88 8.54
C GLU A 583 -21.78 27.24 8.22
N THR A 584 -21.05 28.09 7.50
CA THR A 584 -21.50 29.43 7.12
C THR A 584 -21.59 29.51 5.60
N ARG A 585 -22.83 29.62 5.08
CA ARG A 585 -23.05 29.75 3.64
C ARG A 585 -22.54 31.10 3.12
N PRO A 586 -21.95 31.13 1.91
CA PRO A 586 -21.60 32.40 1.27
C PRO A 586 -22.87 33.21 0.97
N PRO A 587 -22.79 34.55 0.94
CA PRO A 587 -23.88 35.40 0.47
C PRO A 587 -24.28 35.02 -0.95
N LEU A 588 -25.57 34.77 -1.18
CA LEU A 588 -26.07 34.37 -2.48
C LEU A 588 -26.27 35.60 -3.40
N ASP A 589 -25.63 35.58 -4.57
CA ASP A 589 -25.88 36.56 -5.62
C ASP A 589 -27.10 36.16 -6.46
N ASN A 590 -27.31 34.86 -6.65
CA ASN A 590 -28.49 34.29 -7.27
C ASN A 590 -29.53 33.89 -6.21
N SER A 591 -30.61 34.66 -6.11
CA SER A 591 -31.71 34.39 -5.18
C SER A 591 -32.52 33.12 -5.52
N ALA A 592 -32.39 32.56 -6.72
CA ALA A 592 -33.02 31.31 -7.11
C ALA A 592 -32.26 30.06 -6.63
N PHE A 593 -31.00 30.22 -6.17
CA PHE A 593 -30.19 29.08 -5.76
C PHE A 593 -30.78 28.39 -4.52
N SER A 594 -31.09 27.11 -4.68
CA SER A 594 -31.68 26.21 -3.68
C SER A 594 -30.80 24.98 -3.40
N GLY A 595 -29.60 24.96 -3.98
CA GLY A 595 -28.63 23.89 -3.85
C GLY A 595 -28.02 23.73 -2.45
N GLN A 596 -27.18 22.71 -2.32
CA GLN A 596 -26.44 22.41 -1.09
C GLN A 596 -24.95 22.76 -1.27
N VAL A 597 -24.35 23.26 -0.18
CA VAL A 597 -22.93 23.63 -0.15
C VAL A 597 -22.26 22.87 0.98
N TYR A 598 -21.18 22.17 0.64
CA TYR A 598 -20.38 21.34 1.53
C TYR A 598 -18.96 21.89 1.64
N ASP A 599 -18.29 21.59 2.74
CA ASP A 599 -16.89 21.93 2.97
C ASP A 599 -16.01 20.78 2.47
N TYR A 600 -15.21 21.04 1.43
CA TYR A 600 -14.31 20.05 0.86
C TYR A 600 -13.22 19.59 1.85
N PRO A 601 -12.47 20.50 2.53
CA PRO A 601 -11.46 20.09 3.51
C PRO A 601 -11.99 19.14 4.59
N ALA A 602 -13.11 19.50 5.24
CA ALA A 602 -13.71 18.69 6.30
C ALA A 602 -14.26 17.36 5.77
N THR A 603 -14.78 17.35 4.54
CA THR A 603 -15.20 16.10 3.88
C THR A 603 -14.00 15.20 3.61
N ALA A 604 -12.91 15.73 3.04
CA ALA A 604 -11.68 14.97 2.77
C ALA A 604 -11.10 14.36 4.06
N GLU A 605 -11.05 15.13 5.15
CA GLU A 605 -10.61 14.66 6.47
C GLU A 605 -11.47 13.49 6.96
N ARG A 606 -12.79 13.60 6.86
CA ARG A 606 -13.72 12.55 7.30
C ARG A 606 -13.56 11.26 6.49
N PHE A 607 -13.29 11.36 5.18
CA PHE A 607 -12.94 10.20 4.38
C PHE A 607 -11.61 9.61 4.82
N MET A 608 -10.54 10.41 4.97
CA MET A 608 -9.22 9.90 5.39
C MET A 608 -9.25 9.17 6.74
N GLN A 609 -10.06 9.65 7.69
CA GLN A 609 -10.21 9.10 9.04
C GLN A 609 -11.23 7.96 9.15
N ARG A 610 -11.89 7.58 8.04
CA ARG A 610 -12.91 6.52 8.05
C ARG A 610 -12.33 5.19 8.57
N PRO A 611 -12.99 4.53 9.54
CA PRO A 611 -12.65 3.16 9.91
C PRO A 611 -12.79 2.21 8.71
N LEU A 612 -11.81 1.34 8.53
CA LEU A 612 -11.84 0.36 7.45
C LEU A 612 -12.65 -0.87 7.90
N PRO A 613 -13.49 -1.44 7.01
CA PRO A 613 -14.22 -2.66 7.32
C PRO A 613 -13.32 -3.90 7.29
N ASP A 614 -13.83 -5.01 7.83
CA ASP A 614 -13.11 -6.30 7.88
C ASP A 614 -13.06 -7.06 6.54
N HIS A 615 -13.64 -6.50 5.48
CA HIS A 615 -13.62 -7.02 4.11
C HIS A 615 -12.78 -6.16 3.17
N ARG A 616 -12.49 -6.66 1.96
CA ARG A 616 -11.69 -5.91 0.99
C ARG A 616 -12.41 -4.64 0.55
N PHE A 617 -11.74 -3.51 0.77
CA PHE A 617 -12.30 -2.18 0.56
C PHE A 617 -11.29 -1.28 -0.15
N PHE A 618 -11.56 -0.92 -1.41
CA PHE A 618 -10.72 -0.01 -2.19
C PHE A 618 -11.13 1.44 -1.94
N ARG A 619 -10.17 2.24 -1.51
CA ARG A 619 -10.35 3.66 -1.18
C ARG A 619 -10.41 4.52 -2.43
N THR A 620 -11.12 5.64 -2.33
CA THR A 620 -11.31 6.57 -3.45
C THR A 620 -11.15 8.02 -3.01
N ALA A 621 -10.37 8.80 -3.75
CA ALA A 621 -10.31 10.26 -3.60
C ALA A 621 -11.12 10.95 -4.71
N MET A 622 -11.64 12.15 -4.44
CA MET A 622 -12.22 13.02 -5.47
C MET A 622 -11.47 14.35 -5.55
N PRO A 623 -11.10 14.86 -6.75
CA PRO A 623 -10.48 16.18 -6.90
C PRO A 623 -11.38 17.33 -6.45
N SER A 624 -12.67 17.29 -6.78
CA SER A 624 -13.63 18.35 -6.46
C SER A 624 -15.05 17.87 -6.74
N TRP A 625 -16.07 18.68 -6.44
CA TRP A 625 -17.44 18.36 -6.84
C TRP A 625 -18.31 19.61 -6.94
N ASP A 626 -18.93 19.80 -8.10
CA ASP A 626 -19.89 20.85 -8.41
C ASP A 626 -20.75 20.48 -9.63
N ASN A 627 -21.97 19.99 -9.39
CA ASN A 627 -22.90 19.62 -10.46
C ASN A 627 -23.86 20.74 -10.90
N THR A 628 -23.48 22.01 -10.68
CA THR A 628 -24.22 23.19 -11.16
C THR A 628 -24.41 23.18 -12.68
N ALA A 629 -23.47 22.62 -13.45
CA ALA A 629 -23.65 22.51 -14.91
C ALA A 629 -24.88 21.65 -15.29
N ARG A 630 -25.15 20.56 -14.57
CA ARG A 630 -26.34 19.71 -14.78
C ARG A 630 -27.60 20.29 -14.12
N ARG A 631 -27.47 20.86 -12.91
CA ARG A 631 -28.62 21.19 -12.03
C ARG A 631 -28.91 22.68 -11.87
N GLN A 632 -28.06 23.55 -12.41
CA GLN A 632 -28.16 25.00 -12.37
C GLN A 632 -28.40 25.50 -10.93
N ASP A 633 -29.59 25.99 -10.62
CA ASP A 633 -29.92 26.58 -9.33
C ASP A 633 -30.08 25.56 -8.19
N ALA A 634 -30.06 24.25 -8.48
CA ALA A 634 -30.24 23.17 -7.50
C ALA A 634 -29.01 22.26 -7.36
N GLY A 635 -27.82 22.77 -7.71
CA GLY A 635 -26.56 22.01 -7.65
C GLY A 635 -26.08 21.71 -6.23
N THR A 636 -25.25 20.68 -6.12
CA THR A 636 -24.45 20.35 -4.94
C THR A 636 -23.02 20.81 -5.20
N ILE A 637 -22.48 21.64 -4.31
CA ILE A 637 -21.18 22.30 -4.47
C ILE A 637 -20.29 21.98 -3.28
N PHE A 638 -19.05 21.57 -3.52
CA PHE A 638 -18.00 21.41 -2.52
C PHE A 638 -17.02 22.57 -2.65
N LEU A 639 -17.05 23.48 -1.68
CA LEU A 639 -16.19 24.67 -1.68
C LEU A 639 -14.83 24.38 -1.07
N ASN A 640 -13.86 25.22 -1.45
CA ASN A 640 -12.48 25.20 -0.95
C ASN A 640 -11.66 23.98 -1.40
N SER A 641 -12.04 23.31 -2.49
CA SER A 641 -11.14 22.32 -3.09
C SER A 641 -9.93 22.99 -3.72
N THR A 642 -8.75 22.40 -3.51
CA THR A 642 -7.48 22.80 -4.11
C THR A 642 -6.64 21.56 -4.45
N PRO A 643 -5.71 21.66 -5.42
CA PRO A 643 -4.75 20.59 -5.70
C PRO A 643 -3.99 20.09 -4.47
N ASP A 644 -3.54 21.00 -3.59
CA ASP A 644 -2.78 20.62 -2.37
C ASP A 644 -3.61 19.76 -1.40
N LEU A 645 -4.90 20.08 -1.22
CA LEU A 645 -5.79 19.30 -0.38
C LEU A 645 -6.11 17.93 -1.00
N TYR A 646 -6.28 17.89 -2.32
CA TYR A 646 -6.43 16.64 -3.06
C TYR A 646 -5.16 15.76 -2.96
N GLU A 647 -3.96 16.33 -3.09
CA GLU A 647 -2.69 15.62 -2.90
C GLU A 647 -2.63 15.00 -1.50
N HIS A 648 -3.00 15.76 -0.46
CA HIS A 648 -3.00 15.25 0.91
C HIS A 648 -3.98 14.08 1.10
N TRP A 649 -5.18 14.18 0.54
CA TRP A 649 -6.15 13.09 0.57
C TRP A 649 -5.60 11.85 -0.16
N LEU A 650 -5.17 12.01 -1.41
CA LEU A 650 -4.70 10.89 -2.22
C LEU A 650 -3.45 10.22 -1.63
N SER A 651 -2.47 10.99 -1.15
CA SER A 651 -1.23 10.46 -0.54
C SER A 651 -1.51 9.64 0.73
N THR A 652 -2.51 10.05 1.52
CA THR A 652 -2.98 9.28 2.68
C THR A 652 -3.56 7.94 2.25
N LEU A 653 -4.41 7.92 1.22
CA LEU A 653 -4.99 6.67 0.70
C LEU A 653 -3.94 5.75 0.06
N VAL A 654 -2.98 6.31 -0.67
CA VAL A 654 -1.85 5.56 -1.25
C VAL A 654 -1.02 4.90 -0.16
N THR A 655 -0.70 5.64 0.90
CA THR A 655 0.06 5.11 2.04
C THR A 655 -0.71 4.01 2.77
N GLN A 656 -2.01 4.21 3.01
CA GLN A 656 -2.88 3.20 3.60
C GLN A 656 -2.96 1.95 2.72
N SER A 657 -3.18 2.09 1.40
CA SER A 657 -3.27 0.96 0.47
C SER A 657 -1.97 0.15 0.45
N ARG A 658 -0.81 0.81 0.44
CA ARG A 658 0.50 0.15 0.51
C ARG A 658 0.69 -0.65 1.80
N ARG A 659 0.24 -0.11 2.94
CA ARG A 659 0.37 -0.74 4.26
C ARG A 659 -0.58 -1.92 4.46
N LEU A 660 -1.78 -1.83 3.90
CA LEU A 660 -2.89 -2.73 4.24
C LEU A 660 -3.22 -3.76 3.16
N ASN A 661 -2.88 -3.49 1.90
CA ASN A 661 -3.17 -4.38 0.80
C ASN A 661 -1.91 -5.14 0.36
N PRO A 662 -2.04 -6.46 0.08
CA PRO A 662 -0.93 -7.22 -0.45
C PRO A 662 -0.54 -6.72 -1.85
N PRO A 663 0.70 -6.97 -2.28
CA PRO A 663 1.14 -6.70 -3.64
C PRO A 663 0.20 -7.32 -4.66
N GLY A 664 -0.04 -6.60 -5.77
CA GLY A 664 -1.04 -7.00 -6.76
C GLY A 664 -2.48 -6.59 -6.45
N GLU A 665 -2.79 -6.22 -5.20
CA GLU A 665 -4.10 -5.69 -4.76
C GLU A 665 -4.04 -4.23 -4.29
N ARG A 666 -2.90 -3.56 -4.44
CA ARG A 666 -2.68 -2.16 -4.06
C ARG A 666 -3.31 -1.21 -5.07
N PHE A 667 -4.64 -1.08 -5.03
CA PHE A 667 -5.39 -0.13 -5.85
C PHE A 667 -5.95 1.02 -5.01
N VAL A 668 -6.00 2.21 -5.61
CA VAL A 668 -6.75 3.37 -5.11
C VAL A 668 -7.50 3.95 -6.31
N PHE A 669 -8.77 4.28 -6.12
CA PHE A 669 -9.59 4.86 -7.18
C PHE A 669 -9.57 6.39 -7.10
N VAL A 670 -9.82 7.03 -8.24
CA VAL A 670 -10.07 8.47 -8.32
C VAL A 670 -11.41 8.69 -9.01
N ASN A 671 -12.32 9.36 -8.32
CA ASN A 671 -13.56 9.85 -8.89
C ASN A 671 -13.38 11.34 -9.17
N ALA A 672 -13.07 11.81 -10.39
CA ALA A 672 -12.99 11.08 -11.66
C ALA A 672 -11.92 11.68 -12.61
N TRP A 673 -11.70 11.02 -13.76
CA TRP A 673 -10.88 11.56 -14.85
C TRP A 673 -11.55 12.79 -15.48
N ASN A 674 -12.81 12.66 -15.94
CA ASN A 674 -13.46 13.63 -16.83
C ASN A 674 -14.95 13.90 -16.55
N GLU A 675 -15.42 13.88 -15.30
CA GLU A 675 -16.82 14.28 -14.96
C GLU A 675 -16.98 15.81 -14.96
N TRP A 676 -16.82 16.44 -16.14
CA TRP A 676 -16.80 17.90 -16.30
C TRP A 676 -18.07 18.60 -15.82
N ALA A 677 -19.25 18.05 -16.07
CA ALA A 677 -20.51 18.68 -15.64
C ALA A 677 -20.82 18.46 -14.15
N GLU A 678 -19.99 17.68 -13.45
CA GLU A 678 -19.94 17.59 -11.99
C GLU A 678 -18.74 18.33 -11.42
N GLY A 679 -18.00 19.09 -12.25
CA GLY A 679 -16.81 19.80 -11.82
C GLY A 679 -15.77 18.90 -11.16
N ASN A 680 -15.81 17.59 -11.43
CA ASN A 680 -15.03 16.55 -10.76
C ASN A 680 -14.11 15.86 -11.76
N HIS A 681 -13.06 16.56 -12.18
CA HIS A 681 -12.17 16.13 -13.25
C HIS A 681 -10.71 16.30 -12.85
N LEU A 682 -9.90 15.30 -13.18
CA LEU A 682 -8.44 15.43 -13.21
C LEU A 682 -7.95 16.15 -14.47
N GLU A 683 -8.73 16.09 -15.55
CA GLU A 683 -8.33 16.74 -16.81
C GLU A 683 -8.04 18.24 -16.62
N PRO A 684 -7.02 18.78 -17.32
CA PRO A 684 -6.61 20.17 -17.18
C PRO A 684 -7.71 21.18 -17.48
N ASP A 685 -7.92 22.11 -16.56
CA ASP A 685 -8.80 23.26 -16.73
C ASP A 685 -8.02 24.57 -16.88
N GLN A 686 -8.69 25.63 -17.32
CA GLN A 686 -8.05 26.94 -17.51
C GLN A 686 -7.61 27.63 -16.21
N TYR A 687 -8.02 27.13 -15.04
CA TYR A 687 -7.78 27.78 -13.75
C TYR A 687 -6.58 27.17 -13.02
N TYR A 688 -6.61 25.87 -12.79
CA TYR A 688 -5.53 25.11 -12.16
C TYR A 688 -4.55 24.52 -13.18
N GLY A 689 -4.85 24.53 -14.49
CA GLY A 689 -4.03 23.88 -15.49
C GLY A 689 -3.82 22.42 -15.11
N HIS A 690 -2.56 22.02 -14.92
CA HIS A 690 -2.20 20.65 -14.55
C HIS A 690 -2.20 20.41 -13.04
N GLY A 691 -2.65 21.36 -12.21
CA GLY A 691 -2.51 21.29 -10.74
C GLY A 691 -2.99 19.97 -10.12
N TYR A 692 -4.19 19.48 -10.47
CA TYR A 692 -4.68 18.20 -9.95
C TYR A 692 -3.90 16.99 -10.48
N LEU A 693 -3.37 17.04 -11.70
CA LEU A 693 -2.49 16.00 -12.25
C LEU A 693 -1.12 16.01 -11.57
N GLU A 694 -0.54 17.18 -11.33
CA GLU A 694 0.70 17.33 -10.58
C GLU A 694 0.55 16.82 -9.14
N ALA A 695 -0.56 17.17 -8.47
CA ALA A 695 -0.94 16.61 -7.17
C ALA A 695 -1.09 15.08 -7.21
N THR A 696 -1.68 14.52 -8.27
CA THR A 696 -1.79 13.07 -8.48
C THR A 696 -0.42 12.41 -8.51
N ARG A 697 0.50 12.97 -9.30
CA ARG A 697 1.87 12.47 -9.43
C ARG A 697 2.64 12.62 -8.12
N SER A 698 2.56 13.78 -7.47
CA SER A 698 3.20 14.04 -6.17
C SER A 698 2.76 13.05 -5.09
N ALA A 699 1.47 12.69 -5.04
CA ALA A 699 0.94 11.71 -4.10
C ALA A 699 1.53 10.30 -4.28
N LEU A 700 2.01 9.98 -5.49
CA LEU A 700 2.75 8.76 -5.80
C LEU A 700 4.28 8.93 -5.58
N ASP A 701 4.82 10.13 -5.83
CA ASP A 701 6.26 10.46 -5.90
C ASP A 701 6.98 10.63 -4.56
N ASP A 702 6.29 10.50 -3.41
CA ASP A 702 6.97 10.25 -2.13
C ASP A 702 7.76 8.91 -2.09
N MET A 703 7.80 8.21 -3.24
CA MET A 703 8.29 6.85 -3.44
C MET A 703 9.27 6.70 -4.63
N ALA A 704 9.77 7.79 -5.23
CA ALA A 704 10.83 7.72 -6.24
C ALA A 704 12.16 8.28 -5.71
N PRO A 705 13.32 7.61 -5.91
CA PRO A 705 14.60 8.28 -5.69
C PRO A 705 14.70 9.49 -6.64
N PRO A 706 15.34 10.60 -6.23
CA PRO A 706 15.57 11.71 -7.13
C PRO A 706 16.31 11.21 -8.35
N GLN A 707 15.77 11.48 -9.55
CA GLN A 707 16.55 11.32 -10.77
C GLN A 707 17.78 12.22 -10.64
N LEU A 708 18.95 11.60 -10.47
CA LEU A 708 20.23 12.28 -10.59
C LEU A 708 20.40 12.68 -12.07
N GLY A 709 20.07 13.95 -12.35
CA GLY A 709 20.70 14.71 -13.43
C GLY A 709 19.84 14.98 -14.66
N SER A 710 19.37 16.22 -14.76
CA SER A 710 19.83 17.08 -15.86
C SER A 710 20.00 18.48 -15.30
N ASP A 711 21.22 18.82 -14.91
CA ASP A 711 21.60 20.19 -14.59
C ASP A 711 21.61 21.00 -15.90
N PRO A 712 20.71 21.98 -16.10
CA PRO A 712 20.75 22.84 -17.28
C PRO A 712 21.79 23.94 -17.05
N GLY A 713 23.08 23.56 -17.01
CA GLY A 713 24.09 24.48 -16.49
C GLY A 713 25.55 24.08 -16.66
N ALA A 714 25.91 23.18 -17.59
CA ALA A 714 27.31 22.86 -17.84
C ALA A 714 27.62 22.49 -19.30
N THR A 715 27.34 23.41 -20.23
CA THR A 715 27.95 23.38 -21.58
C THR A 715 28.41 24.77 -21.99
N VAL A 716 29.54 25.21 -21.44
CA VAL A 716 30.46 26.13 -22.12
C VAL A 716 31.88 25.75 -21.71
N ALA A 717 32.78 25.70 -22.70
CA ALA A 717 34.23 25.47 -22.62
C ALA A 717 34.73 24.02 -22.69
N ALA A 718 34.56 23.40 -23.87
CA ALA A 718 35.52 22.41 -24.37
C ALA A 718 35.50 22.39 -25.92
N SER A 719 35.91 23.49 -26.56
CA SER A 719 36.28 23.48 -27.99
C SER A 719 37.26 24.60 -28.33
N SER A 720 38.52 24.48 -27.92
CA SER A 720 39.64 25.21 -28.55
C SER A 720 41.01 24.79 -27.98
N ALA A 721 41.42 23.54 -28.20
CA ALA A 721 42.83 23.18 -28.06
C ALA A 721 43.19 21.94 -28.90
N ALA A 722 43.06 22.07 -30.22
CA ALA A 722 43.66 21.13 -31.17
C ALA A 722 43.94 21.83 -32.50
N SER A 723 44.90 22.76 -32.49
CA SER A 723 45.52 23.24 -33.73
C SER A 723 46.92 23.80 -33.45
N ALA A 724 47.90 22.91 -33.35
CA ALA A 724 49.28 23.24 -33.64
C ALA A 724 50.04 21.99 -34.08
N HIS A 725 50.63 22.08 -35.28
CA HIS A 725 51.73 21.28 -35.82
C HIS A 725 51.39 19.95 -36.52
N ALA A 726 51.20 20.02 -37.84
CA ALA A 726 52.15 19.41 -38.78
C ALA A 726 52.02 20.08 -40.16
N GLN A 727 53.15 20.59 -40.65
CA GLN A 727 53.33 21.23 -41.95
C GLN A 727 53.41 20.19 -43.09
N SER A 728 53.14 20.69 -44.31
CA SER A 728 53.81 20.31 -45.57
C SER A 728 53.50 18.94 -46.15
N VAL A 729 52.76 18.89 -47.28
CA VAL A 729 53.28 18.52 -48.62
C VAL A 729 52.36 19.12 -49.70
N ARG A 730 52.98 19.48 -50.82
CA ARG A 730 52.52 20.27 -51.95
C ARG A 730 51.62 19.51 -52.95
N SER A 731 50.96 20.33 -53.77
CA SER A 731 50.76 20.24 -55.23
C SER A 731 49.71 19.30 -55.85
N SER A 732 48.80 19.99 -56.56
CA SER A 732 48.40 19.83 -57.97
C SER A 732 47.37 18.77 -58.38
N ALA A 733 46.25 19.31 -58.88
CA ALA A 733 45.55 19.00 -60.14
C ALA A 733 44.82 17.65 -60.30
N CYS A 734 43.49 17.68 -60.26
CA CYS A 734 42.59 17.72 -61.43
C CYS A 734 41.16 18.01 -60.94
#